data_AF-A0A1F9CI54-F1
#
_entry.id   AF-A0A1F9CI54-F1
#
_cell.length_a   1.000
_cell.length_b   1.000
_cell.length_c   1.000
_cell.angle_alpha   90.00
_cell.angle_beta   90.00
_cell.angle_gamma   90.00
#
_symmetry.space_group_name_H-M   'P 1'
#
loop_
_entity.id
_entity.type
_entity.pdbx_description
1 polymer ?
#
loop_
_entity_poly.entity_id
_entity_poly.type
_entity_poly.pdbx_seq_one_letter_code
_entity_poly.pdbx_strand_id
1 'polypeptide(L)'
;MLEALLLGEAGRIPPAVREAYARAGVAHVLAVSGLHVAIVTLGVVGLLGAALKRSPRLASGGTARRAALAGGTLAGWGYVLLTGGNDPGLRAAVMATTLAAAALSRRRVDAWSALLLAGLGLVLFDPARVFQLSSRLSFVSVAGLLWAWPALRAPLLAGTDAPSRGRRAIARAFFWARASLAATIAATLATLPIQAAAFGQVSLVAPMANLVVVPLLGSFAVPCLLLAGVALPWSALAAGLLVEAAALAVRLSTACALRLAAFRWAVLSVPPPTAIEWIAWAALAVALPPSLPSHPAGPLVKRRARIVLLLSVAALVAGEIWCRAQWAPPPALRVTFLDVGQGDSAIVEAPDGKRLLVDAGPAFTSPSGARMDAGVTAVAPVLRARRIRRIDVLAISHSDFDHAGGALAILDRFEVGEVWIPAGSVGAPAMASIREHASRLGVPTREMARGVPSRVWGSTRIEILWPAPAAAGEDASPSENSGSLVLRVVSPGFSVLFPGDIEAAGEGKLLGSGADVRADVLKVPHHGSDTSTTAAFLSAVSPRAAIISAGRWNRFGFPRKGPLARLAEHGVRLYRTDWDGAVTATVEAHPFPPVLRGTSHAPLRWRDSLKVETQSDEKEQGVPACPEKAAWVRPPGKLR
;
A
#
# COMPACT_ATOMS: atom_id res chain seq x y z
N MET A 1 -0.74 -14.31 17.71
CA MET A 1 -1.02 -15.15 16.52
C MET A 1 -2.06 -16.22 16.82
N LEU A 2 -1.93 -17.01 17.89
CA LEU A 2 -2.97 -18.00 18.25
C LEU A 2 -4.34 -17.34 18.48
N GLU A 3 -4.38 -16.21 19.21
CA GLU A 3 -5.59 -15.37 19.35
C GLU A 3 -6.15 -14.92 17.98
N ALA A 4 -5.30 -14.54 17.02
CA ALA A 4 -5.74 -14.14 15.69
C ALA A 4 -6.40 -15.30 14.91
N LEU A 5 -5.88 -16.52 15.05
CA LEU A 5 -6.43 -17.71 14.39
C LEU A 5 -7.74 -18.21 15.04
N LEU A 6 -7.86 -18.05 16.36
CA LEU A 6 -9.00 -18.54 17.12
C LEU A 6 -10.13 -17.51 17.26
N LEU A 7 -9.78 -16.26 17.57
CA LEU A 7 -10.71 -15.16 17.92
C LEU A 7 -10.79 -14.07 16.84
N GLY A 8 -9.93 -14.13 15.81
CA GLY A 8 -9.84 -13.06 14.81
C GLY A 8 -9.08 -11.81 15.27
N GLU A 9 -8.51 -11.82 16.48
CA GLU A 9 -7.77 -10.68 17.04
C GLU A 9 -6.32 -10.59 16.50
N ALA A 10 -6.15 -9.90 15.38
CA ALA A 10 -4.84 -9.67 14.77
C ALA A 10 -4.04 -8.51 15.39
N GLY A 11 -4.61 -7.75 16.33
CA GLY A 11 -4.03 -6.53 16.89
C GLY A 11 -2.67 -6.74 17.56
N ARG A 12 -2.52 -7.83 18.32
CA ARG A 12 -1.30 -8.16 19.08
C ARG A 12 -0.16 -8.77 18.26
N ILE A 13 -0.33 -8.98 16.96
CA ILE A 13 0.75 -9.49 16.11
C ILE A 13 1.82 -8.38 15.95
N PRO A 14 3.10 -8.65 16.19
CA PRO A 14 4.14 -7.64 15.98
C PRO A 14 4.15 -7.11 14.53
N PRO A 15 4.35 -5.80 14.30
CA PRO A 15 4.38 -5.23 12.94
C PRO A 15 5.37 -5.93 12.00
N ALA A 16 6.55 -6.29 12.52
CA ALA A 16 7.57 -7.02 11.75
C ALA A 16 7.06 -8.39 11.24
N VAL A 17 6.25 -9.09 12.03
CA VAL A 17 5.65 -10.37 11.62
C VAL A 17 4.56 -10.12 10.56
N ARG A 18 3.72 -9.10 10.74
CA ARG A 18 2.71 -8.73 9.74
C ARG A 18 3.35 -8.37 8.39
N GLU A 19 4.44 -7.60 8.41
CA GLU A 19 5.19 -7.23 7.22
C GLU A 19 5.84 -8.46 6.58
N ALA A 20 6.46 -9.35 7.36
CA ALA A 20 7.04 -10.59 6.84
C ALA A 20 5.99 -11.48 6.15
N TYR A 21 4.82 -11.65 6.76
CA TYR A 21 3.72 -12.40 6.16
C TYR A 21 3.15 -11.73 4.89
N ALA A 22 3.10 -10.40 4.85
CA ALA A 22 2.72 -9.64 3.67
C ALA A 22 3.73 -9.83 2.54
N ARG A 23 5.03 -9.68 2.83
CA ARG A 23 6.12 -9.90 1.87
C ARG A 23 6.19 -11.34 1.37
N ALA A 24 5.90 -12.31 2.25
CA ALA A 24 5.83 -13.72 1.89
C ALA A 24 4.52 -14.11 1.17
N GLY A 25 3.57 -13.20 1.00
CA GLY A 25 2.32 -13.45 0.27
C GLY A 25 1.31 -14.33 1.02
N VAL A 26 1.44 -14.44 2.33
CA VAL A 26 0.62 -15.30 3.22
C VAL A 26 -0.14 -14.50 4.28
N ALA A 27 -0.22 -13.17 4.14
CA ALA A 27 -0.96 -12.30 5.07
C ALA A 27 -2.44 -12.68 5.21
N HIS A 28 -3.05 -13.27 4.19
CA HIS A 28 -4.44 -13.74 4.23
C HIS A 28 -4.69 -14.86 5.27
N VAL A 29 -3.63 -15.53 5.75
CA VAL A 29 -3.71 -16.56 6.81
C VAL A 29 -3.70 -15.93 8.21
N LEU A 30 -3.22 -14.69 8.35
CA LEU A 30 -3.24 -13.97 9.63
C LEU A 30 -4.63 -13.53 10.05
N ALA A 31 -5.55 -13.45 9.09
CA ALA A 31 -6.97 -13.25 9.34
C ALA A 31 -7.73 -14.57 9.11
N VAL A 32 -8.91 -14.69 9.71
CA VAL A 32 -9.74 -15.88 9.53
C VAL A 32 -10.15 -16.01 8.07
N SER A 33 -9.67 -17.07 7.42
CA SER A 33 -9.92 -17.28 6.00
C SER A 33 -11.15 -18.16 5.76
N GLY A 34 -11.68 -18.13 4.54
CA GLY A 34 -12.73 -19.08 4.14
C GLY A 34 -12.28 -20.54 4.24
N LEU A 35 -10.97 -20.81 4.19
CA LEU A 35 -10.42 -22.15 4.41
C LEU A 35 -10.59 -22.60 5.86
N HIS A 36 -10.39 -21.71 6.85
CA HIS A 36 -10.63 -22.06 8.26
C HIS A 36 -12.10 -22.43 8.49
N VAL A 37 -13.04 -21.65 7.94
CA VAL A 37 -14.48 -21.94 8.00
C VAL A 37 -14.81 -23.28 7.33
N ALA A 38 -14.22 -23.56 6.17
CA ALA A 38 -14.39 -24.83 5.48
C ALA A 38 -13.86 -26.03 6.30
N ILE A 39 -12.70 -25.87 6.96
CA ILE A 39 -12.11 -26.91 7.81
C ILE A 39 -13.01 -27.21 9.01
N VAL A 40 -13.51 -26.16 9.70
CA VAL A 40 -14.48 -26.31 10.80
C VAL A 40 -15.73 -27.03 10.32
N THR A 41 -16.33 -26.52 9.24
CA THR A 41 -17.57 -27.06 8.68
C THR A 41 -17.41 -28.53 8.30
N LEU A 42 -16.42 -28.86 7.46
CA LEU A 42 -16.20 -30.22 6.97
C LEU A 42 -15.72 -31.17 8.07
N GLY A 43 -14.91 -30.69 9.02
CA GLY A 43 -14.47 -31.45 10.18
C GLY A 43 -15.65 -31.90 11.03
N VAL A 44 -16.57 -30.99 11.34
CA VAL A 44 -17.80 -31.31 12.10
C VAL A 44 -18.73 -32.22 11.30
N VAL A 45 -18.91 -31.99 9.99
CA VAL A 45 -19.66 -32.92 9.12
C VAL A 45 -19.06 -34.33 9.19
N GLY A 46 -17.73 -34.45 9.10
CA GLY A 46 -17.02 -35.73 9.15
C GLY A 46 -17.17 -36.43 10.49
N LEU A 47 -16.94 -35.73 11.60
CA LEU A 47 -17.02 -36.26 12.96
C LEU A 47 -18.45 -36.67 13.34
N LEU A 48 -19.42 -35.78 13.14
CA LEU A 48 -20.84 -36.09 13.39
C LEU A 48 -21.32 -37.20 12.46
N GLY A 49 -20.94 -37.16 11.18
CA GLY A 49 -21.27 -38.20 10.22
C GLY A 49 -20.74 -39.57 10.63
N ALA A 50 -19.49 -39.64 11.11
CA ALA A 50 -18.89 -40.88 11.59
C ALA A 50 -19.56 -41.38 12.88
N ALA A 51 -19.84 -40.49 13.83
CA ALA A 51 -20.49 -40.83 15.09
C ALA A 51 -21.93 -41.33 14.87
N LEU A 52 -22.74 -40.62 14.09
CA LEU A 52 -24.14 -40.95 13.84
C LEU A 52 -24.31 -42.24 13.02
N LYS A 53 -23.35 -42.56 12.14
CA LYS A 53 -23.33 -43.82 11.39
C LYS A 53 -23.09 -45.06 12.26
N ARG A 54 -22.59 -44.91 13.50
CA ARG A 54 -22.45 -46.04 14.44
C ARG A 54 -23.79 -46.55 14.97
N SER A 55 -24.86 -45.75 14.88
CA SER A 55 -26.20 -46.15 15.27
C SER A 55 -26.98 -46.67 14.04
N PRO A 56 -27.43 -47.93 14.02
CA PRO A 56 -28.21 -48.50 12.90
C PRO A 56 -29.49 -47.70 12.61
N ARG A 57 -30.13 -47.15 13.65
CA ARG A 57 -31.35 -46.34 13.53
C ARG A 57 -31.09 -45.03 12.78
N LEU A 58 -30.01 -44.33 13.10
CA LEU A 58 -29.67 -43.03 12.53
C LEU A 58 -28.95 -43.13 11.17
N ALA A 59 -28.30 -44.27 10.91
CA ALA A 59 -27.67 -44.57 9.63
C ALA A 59 -28.70 -44.76 8.50
N SER A 60 -29.92 -45.19 8.83
CA SER A 60 -31.01 -45.39 7.87
C SER A 60 -31.63 -44.06 7.39
N GLY A 61 -32.13 -44.02 6.15
CA GLY A 61 -32.94 -42.89 5.62
C GLY A 61 -32.20 -41.57 5.33
N GLY A 62 -30.87 -41.50 5.50
CA GLY A 62 -30.08 -40.30 5.25
C GLY A 62 -30.09 -39.28 6.39
N THR A 63 -30.71 -39.60 7.53
CA THR A 63 -30.80 -38.74 8.72
C THR A 63 -29.43 -38.36 9.26
N ALA A 64 -28.50 -39.31 9.39
CA ALA A 64 -27.12 -39.02 9.79
C ALA A 64 -26.43 -38.00 8.87
N ARG A 65 -26.65 -38.08 7.56
CA ARG A 65 -26.10 -37.11 6.59
C ARG A 65 -26.72 -35.74 6.77
N ARG A 66 -28.04 -35.67 6.97
CA ARG A 66 -28.74 -34.38 7.16
C ARG A 66 -28.30 -33.68 8.43
N ALA A 67 -28.26 -34.40 9.55
CA ALA A 67 -27.81 -33.90 10.84
C ALA A 67 -26.33 -33.47 10.80
N ALA A 68 -25.46 -34.26 10.14
CA ALA A 68 -24.06 -33.90 9.97
C ALA A 68 -23.87 -32.61 9.15
N LEU A 69 -24.60 -32.46 8.03
CA LEU A 69 -24.56 -31.24 7.22
C LEU A 69 -25.07 -30.02 7.99
N ALA A 70 -26.21 -30.15 8.67
CA ALA A 70 -26.76 -29.06 9.49
C ALA A 70 -25.80 -28.67 10.63
N GLY A 71 -25.30 -29.66 11.38
CA GLY A 71 -24.35 -29.43 12.47
C GLY A 71 -23.03 -28.80 11.99
N GLY A 72 -22.52 -29.23 10.84
CA GLY A 72 -21.34 -28.62 10.23
C GLY A 72 -21.56 -27.18 9.81
N THR A 73 -22.70 -26.87 9.16
CA THR A 73 -23.04 -25.50 8.77
C THR A 73 -23.23 -24.60 9.99
N LEU A 74 -23.88 -25.08 11.05
CA LEU A 74 -24.03 -24.36 12.31
C LEU A 74 -22.67 -24.09 12.97
N ALA A 75 -21.78 -25.07 12.99
CA ALA A 75 -20.43 -24.89 13.52
C ALA A 75 -19.62 -23.87 12.68
N GLY A 76 -19.77 -23.88 11.36
CA GLY A 76 -19.18 -22.89 10.46
C GLY A 76 -19.64 -21.46 10.78
N TRP A 77 -20.95 -21.25 10.94
CA TRP A 77 -21.50 -19.95 11.37
C TRP A 77 -21.04 -19.57 12.78
N GLY A 78 -21.06 -20.51 13.73
CA GLY A 78 -20.58 -20.27 15.09
C GLY A 78 -19.13 -19.79 15.11
N TYR A 79 -18.25 -20.40 14.30
CA TYR A 79 -16.86 -19.97 14.16
C TYR A 79 -16.73 -18.58 13.51
N VAL A 80 -17.53 -18.27 12.47
CA VAL A 80 -17.52 -16.94 11.85
C VAL A 80 -17.97 -15.86 12.82
N LEU A 81 -19.02 -16.12 13.61
CA LEU A 81 -19.51 -15.17 14.62
C LEU A 81 -18.50 -14.98 15.75
N LEU A 82 -17.89 -16.08 16.22
CA LEU A 82 -16.86 -16.06 17.25
C LEU A 82 -15.60 -15.29 16.82
N THR A 83 -15.33 -15.23 15.53
CA THR A 83 -14.15 -14.55 14.96
C THR A 83 -14.44 -13.13 14.46
N GLY A 84 -15.61 -12.57 14.80
CA GLY A 84 -15.97 -11.19 14.49
C GLY A 84 -16.55 -10.96 13.10
N GLY A 85 -16.95 -12.00 12.36
CA GLY A 85 -17.76 -11.85 11.15
C GLY A 85 -17.06 -11.18 9.96
N ASN A 86 -15.81 -11.54 9.70
CA ASN A 86 -15.06 -10.97 8.57
C ASN A 86 -15.59 -11.44 7.19
N ASP A 87 -15.36 -10.65 6.13
CA ASP A 87 -15.93 -10.95 4.80
C ASP A 87 -15.59 -12.33 4.24
N PRO A 88 -14.32 -12.80 4.29
CA PRO A 88 -13.97 -14.12 3.77
C PRO A 88 -14.69 -15.25 4.51
N GLY A 89 -14.91 -15.07 5.81
CA GLY A 89 -15.63 -16.00 6.66
C GLY A 89 -17.12 -16.01 6.37
N LEU A 90 -17.77 -14.84 6.34
CA LEU A 90 -19.19 -14.69 6.01
C LEU A 90 -19.52 -15.32 4.65
N ARG A 91 -18.73 -15.02 3.61
CA ARG A 91 -18.89 -15.65 2.29
C ARG A 91 -18.79 -17.17 2.39
N ALA A 92 -17.79 -17.69 3.08
CA ALA A 92 -17.60 -19.15 3.20
C ALA A 92 -18.77 -19.82 3.94
N ALA A 93 -19.31 -19.19 4.99
CA ALA A 93 -20.48 -19.69 5.71
C ALA A 93 -21.75 -19.68 4.83
N VAL A 94 -21.98 -18.62 4.04
CA VAL A 94 -23.12 -18.57 3.10
C VAL A 94 -22.96 -19.62 1.98
N MET A 95 -21.76 -19.79 1.43
CA MET A 95 -21.49 -20.85 0.44
C MET A 95 -21.73 -22.24 1.04
N ALA A 96 -21.22 -22.50 2.25
CA ALA A 96 -21.44 -23.76 2.95
C ALA A 96 -22.93 -24.03 3.21
N THR A 97 -23.67 -23.00 3.61
CA THR A 97 -25.13 -23.06 3.81
C THR A 97 -25.84 -23.40 2.51
N THR A 98 -25.47 -22.74 1.41
CA THR A 98 -26.08 -22.96 0.09
C THR A 98 -25.84 -24.39 -0.41
N LEU A 99 -24.60 -24.87 -0.30
CA LEU A 99 -24.23 -26.23 -0.71
C LEU A 99 -24.87 -27.30 0.18
N ALA A 100 -24.95 -27.06 1.50
CA ALA A 100 -25.66 -27.94 2.43
C ALA A 100 -27.15 -27.99 2.11
N ALA A 101 -27.81 -26.84 1.92
CA ALA A 101 -29.22 -26.75 1.55
C ALA A 101 -29.52 -27.48 0.22
N ALA A 102 -28.65 -27.32 -0.78
CA ALA A 102 -28.74 -28.05 -2.04
C ALA A 102 -28.64 -29.56 -1.84
N ALA A 103 -27.64 -30.01 -1.06
CA ALA A 103 -27.45 -31.42 -0.75
C ALA A 103 -28.63 -32.03 0.04
N LEU A 104 -29.24 -31.27 0.96
CA LEU A 104 -30.42 -31.67 1.73
C LEU A 104 -31.67 -31.76 0.85
N SER A 105 -31.83 -30.79 -0.06
CA SER A 105 -32.95 -30.70 -1.00
C SER A 105 -32.80 -31.60 -2.22
N ARG A 106 -31.72 -32.40 -2.29
CA ARG A 106 -31.32 -33.21 -3.45
C ARG A 106 -31.23 -32.42 -4.76
N ARG A 107 -30.99 -31.11 -4.68
CA ARG A 107 -30.75 -30.24 -5.82
C ARG A 107 -29.27 -30.18 -6.13
N ARG A 108 -28.93 -29.99 -7.40
CA ARG A 108 -27.55 -29.73 -7.82
C ARG A 108 -27.34 -28.22 -7.83
N VAL A 109 -26.49 -27.75 -6.92
CA VAL A 109 -25.98 -26.37 -6.94
C VAL A 109 -24.48 -26.48 -7.10
N ASP A 110 -23.97 -25.84 -8.14
CA ASP A 110 -22.54 -25.77 -8.39
C ASP A 110 -21.90 -24.64 -7.54
N ALA A 111 -20.57 -24.67 -7.44
CA ALA A 111 -19.85 -23.72 -6.60
C ALA A 111 -19.92 -22.27 -7.10
N TRP A 112 -20.16 -22.02 -8.40
CA TRP A 112 -20.36 -20.66 -8.91
C TRP A 112 -21.68 -20.09 -8.43
N SER A 113 -22.76 -20.87 -8.53
CA SER A 113 -24.07 -20.49 -7.99
C SER A 113 -23.99 -20.17 -6.50
N ALA A 114 -23.27 -21.00 -5.72
CA ALA A 114 -23.05 -20.73 -4.30
C ALA A 114 -22.25 -19.44 -4.05
N LEU A 115 -21.22 -19.17 -4.87
CA LEU A 115 -20.43 -17.93 -4.78
C LEU A 115 -21.28 -16.70 -5.13
N LEU A 116 -22.09 -16.76 -6.18
CA LEU A 116 -22.97 -15.66 -6.61
C LEU A 116 -24.04 -15.37 -5.56
N LEU A 117 -24.66 -16.40 -4.98
CA LEU A 117 -25.62 -16.25 -3.88
C LEU A 117 -24.97 -15.64 -2.63
N ALA A 118 -23.74 -16.04 -2.30
CA ALA A 118 -22.98 -15.40 -1.23
C ALA A 118 -22.69 -13.92 -1.53
N GLY A 119 -22.35 -13.58 -2.77
CA GLY A 119 -22.15 -12.19 -3.20
C GLY A 119 -23.42 -11.37 -3.07
N LEU A 120 -24.53 -11.87 -3.63
CA LEU A 120 -25.84 -11.23 -3.55
C LEU A 120 -26.27 -11.01 -2.10
N GLY A 121 -26.18 -12.02 -1.25
CA GLY A 121 -26.58 -11.92 0.15
C GLY A 121 -25.79 -10.87 0.93
N LEU A 122 -24.46 -10.82 0.73
CA LEU A 122 -23.61 -9.83 1.41
C LEU A 122 -23.84 -8.40 0.90
N VAL A 123 -24.06 -8.22 -0.41
CA VAL A 123 -24.33 -6.90 -1.01
C VAL A 123 -25.71 -6.38 -0.61
N LEU A 124 -26.72 -7.24 -0.52
CA LEU A 124 -28.06 -6.86 -0.06
C LEU A 124 -28.04 -6.41 1.42
N PHE A 125 -27.18 -7.00 2.25
CA PHE A 125 -27.05 -6.62 3.65
C PHE A 125 -26.21 -5.35 3.83
N ASP A 126 -25.10 -5.22 3.11
CA ASP A 126 -24.22 -4.07 3.16
C ASP A 126 -23.56 -3.82 1.79
N PRO A 127 -24.09 -2.88 0.99
CA PRO A 127 -23.54 -2.54 -0.32
C PRO A 127 -22.09 -2.02 -0.27
N ALA A 128 -21.64 -1.48 0.87
CA ALA A 128 -20.29 -0.96 1.01
C ALA A 128 -19.22 -2.07 0.93
N ARG A 129 -19.59 -3.34 1.18
CA ARG A 129 -18.68 -4.48 1.10
C ARG A 129 -18.07 -4.68 -0.29
N VAL A 130 -18.74 -4.25 -1.35
CA VAL A 130 -18.16 -4.27 -2.72
C VAL A 130 -16.88 -3.41 -2.80
N PHE A 131 -16.77 -2.39 -1.96
CA PHE A 131 -15.60 -1.52 -1.92
C PHE A 131 -14.50 -2.00 -0.96
N GLN A 132 -14.80 -2.97 -0.09
CA GLN A 132 -13.83 -3.50 0.86
C GLN A 132 -12.82 -4.42 0.16
N LEU A 133 -11.53 -4.20 0.42
CA LEU A 133 -10.44 -4.94 -0.19
C LEU A 133 -10.48 -6.43 0.17
N SER A 134 -10.81 -6.76 1.42
CA SER A 134 -11.01 -8.13 1.92
C SER A 134 -12.06 -8.89 1.11
N SER A 135 -13.21 -8.27 0.89
CA SER A 135 -14.29 -8.81 0.05
C SER A 135 -13.82 -9.05 -1.38
N ARG A 136 -13.25 -8.03 -2.04
CA ARG A 136 -12.77 -8.15 -3.43
C ARG A 136 -11.75 -9.27 -3.61
N LEU A 137 -10.70 -9.30 -2.80
CA LEU A 137 -9.65 -10.32 -2.85
C LEU A 137 -10.22 -11.72 -2.60
N SER A 138 -11.14 -11.84 -1.65
CA SER A 138 -11.78 -13.09 -1.29
C SER A 138 -12.60 -13.66 -2.46
N PHE A 139 -13.59 -12.91 -2.97
CA PHE A 139 -14.47 -13.36 -4.05
C PHE A 139 -13.69 -13.65 -5.34
N VAL A 140 -12.76 -12.78 -5.72
CA VAL A 140 -11.93 -12.94 -6.91
C VAL A 140 -10.99 -14.13 -6.78
N SER A 141 -10.43 -14.38 -5.59
CA SER A 141 -9.62 -15.58 -5.32
C SER A 141 -10.42 -16.86 -5.52
N VAL A 142 -11.65 -16.95 -4.99
CA VAL A 142 -12.49 -18.14 -5.16
C VAL A 142 -13.01 -18.28 -6.59
N ALA A 143 -13.40 -17.20 -7.26
CA ALA A 143 -13.73 -17.24 -8.68
C ALA A 143 -12.52 -17.75 -9.52
N GLY A 144 -11.32 -17.24 -9.25
CA GLY A 144 -10.08 -17.70 -9.86
C GLY A 144 -9.78 -19.18 -9.60
N LEU A 145 -10.00 -19.64 -8.37
CA LEU A 145 -9.92 -21.06 -8.03
C LEU A 145 -10.96 -21.88 -8.81
N LEU A 146 -12.22 -21.48 -8.88
CA LEU A 146 -13.23 -22.25 -9.62
C LEU A 146 -12.95 -22.30 -11.13
N TRP A 147 -12.34 -21.24 -11.67
CA TRP A 147 -12.06 -21.11 -13.10
C TRP A 147 -10.74 -21.77 -13.55
N ALA A 148 -9.62 -21.36 -12.96
CA ALA A 148 -8.28 -21.69 -13.46
C ALA A 148 -7.70 -22.96 -12.83
N TRP A 149 -8.11 -23.32 -11.62
CA TRP A 149 -7.61 -24.52 -10.92
C TRP A 149 -7.74 -25.82 -11.72
N PRO A 150 -8.88 -26.12 -12.38
CA PRO A 150 -9.02 -27.37 -13.12
C PRO A 150 -8.06 -27.46 -14.31
N ALA A 151 -7.79 -26.31 -14.94
CA ALA A 151 -6.86 -26.21 -16.07
C ALA A 151 -5.40 -26.33 -15.63
N LEU A 152 -5.03 -25.68 -14.52
CA LEU A 152 -3.66 -25.69 -14.01
C LEU A 152 -3.27 -27.03 -13.38
N ARG A 153 -4.20 -27.72 -12.71
CA ARG A 153 -3.91 -29.02 -12.08
C ARG A 153 -3.73 -30.15 -13.10
N ALA A 154 -4.39 -30.10 -14.26
CA ALA A 154 -4.38 -31.19 -15.23
C ALA A 154 -2.98 -31.54 -15.78
N PRO A 155 -2.18 -30.59 -16.31
CA PRO A 155 -0.81 -30.89 -16.77
C PRO A 155 0.13 -31.18 -15.60
N LEU A 156 -0.11 -30.58 -14.42
CA LEU A 156 0.66 -30.90 -13.23
C LEU A 156 0.38 -32.33 -12.75
N LEU A 157 -0.77 -32.92 -13.03
CA LEU A 157 -1.08 -34.29 -12.58
C LEU A 157 -0.95 -35.33 -13.70
N ALA A 158 -0.63 -34.91 -14.93
CA ALA A 158 -0.37 -35.80 -16.05
C ALA A 158 0.98 -36.52 -15.87
N GLY A 159 1.01 -37.84 -16.08
CA GLY A 159 2.23 -38.64 -16.04
C GLY A 159 2.63 -39.19 -14.66
N THR A 160 1.77 -39.10 -13.64
CA THR A 160 2.03 -39.83 -12.37
C THR A 160 1.51 -41.26 -12.49
N ASP A 161 2.40 -42.21 -12.79
CA ASP A 161 2.08 -43.64 -12.71
C ASP A 161 1.63 -44.02 -11.30
N ALA A 162 0.79 -45.07 -11.21
CA ALA A 162 0.32 -45.58 -9.93
C ALA A 162 1.53 -46.02 -9.07
N PRO A 163 1.79 -45.38 -7.92
CA PRO A 163 2.98 -45.66 -7.13
C PRO A 163 2.94 -47.09 -6.57
N SER A 164 4.10 -47.77 -6.58
CA SER A 164 4.29 -49.07 -5.91
C SER A 164 3.91 -48.98 -4.43
N ARG A 165 3.51 -50.11 -3.82
CA ARG A 165 2.87 -50.14 -2.49
C ARG A 165 3.65 -49.38 -1.39
N GLY A 166 4.98 -49.33 -1.46
CA GLY A 166 5.87 -48.61 -0.53
C GLY A 166 6.05 -47.12 -0.79
N ARG A 167 5.79 -46.61 -2.00
CA ARG A 167 5.92 -45.17 -2.36
C ARG A 167 4.60 -44.38 -2.29
N ARG A 168 3.51 -45.02 -1.86
CA ARG A 168 2.16 -44.41 -1.82
C ARG A 168 2.06 -43.14 -0.97
N ALA A 169 2.76 -43.08 0.16
CA ALA A 169 2.74 -41.90 1.03
C ALA A 169 3.43 -40.68 0.37
N ILE A 170 4.62 -40.89 -0.19
CA ILE A 170 5.40 -39.85 -0.88
C ILE A 170 4.66 -39.35 -2.12
N ALA A 171 4.11 -40.26 -2.91
CA ALA A 171 3.32 -39.89 -4.09
C ALA A 171 2.07 -39.08 -3.74
N ARG A 172 1.38 -39.42 -2.63
CA ARG A 172 0.25 -38.62 -2.12
C ARG A 172 0.71 -37.24 -1.66
N ALA A 173 1.83 -37.14 -0.94
CA ALA A 173 2.38 -35.85 -0.53
C ALA A 173 2.72 -34.97 -1.74
N PHE A 174 3.35 -35.54 -2.77
CA PHE A 174 3.69 -34.84 -4.00
C PHE A 174 2.44 -34.41 -4.78
N PHE A 175 1.41 -35.26 -4.83
CA PHE A 175 0.10 -34.93 -5.41
C PHE A 175 -0.51 -33.71 -4.71
N TRP A 176 -0.61 -33.72 -3.38
CA TRP A 176 -1.18 -32.63 -2.60
C TRP A 176 -0.34 -31.35 -2.67
N ALA A 177 0.99 -31.46 -2.81
CA ALA A 177 1.87 -30.33 -3.01
C ALA A 177 1.62 -29.64 -4.37
N ARG A 178 1.57 -30.43 -5.45
CA ARG A 178 1.29 -29.93 -6.81
C ARG A 178 -0.11 -29.35 -6.93
N ALA A 179 -1.07 -30.01 -6.26
CA ALA A 179 -2.38 -29.44 -6.06
C ALA A 179 -2.23 -28.09 -5.32
N SER A 180 -1.77 -28.01 -4.09
CA SER A 180 -1.71 -26.73 -3.35
C SER A 180 -1.01 -25.61 -4.12
N LEU A 181 0.04 -25.95 -4.90
CA LEU A 181 0.72 -25.05 -5.81
C LEU A 181 -0.20 -24.49 -6.91
N ALA A 182 -0.92 -25.32 -7.67
CA ALA A 182 -1.83 -24.82 -8.70
C ALA A 182 -2.98 -23.97 -8.13
N ALA A 183 -3.40 -24.21 -6.88
CA ALA A 183 -4.48 -23.48 -6.24
C ALA A 183 -3.97 -22.09 -5.88
N THR A 184 -2.76 -22.06 -5.32
CA THR A 184 -2.06 -20.81 -5.03
C THR A 184 -1.84 -20.00 -6.30
N ILE A 185 -1.40 -20.62 -7.40
CA ILE A 185 -1.21 -19.93 -8.68
C ILE A 185 -2.55 -19.41 -9.22
N ALA A 186 -3.61 -20.22 -9.22
CA ALA A 186 -4.94 -19.80 -9.66
C ALA A 186 -5.47 -18.59 -8.88
N ALA A 187 -5.41 -18.66 -7.54
CA ALA A 187 -5.83 -17.57 -6.66
C ALA A 187 -4.96 -16.32 -6.83
N THR A 188 -3.64 -16.49 -6.94
CA THR A 188 -2.69 -15.38 -7.08
C THR A 188 -2.89 -14.68 -8.41
N LEU A 189 -2.96 -15.40 -9.54
CA LEU A 189 -3.18 -14.80 -10.85
C LEU A 189 -4.51 -14.04 -10.92
N ALA A 190 -5.58 -14.58 -10.35
CA ALA A 190 -6.87 -13.91 -10.32
C ALA A 190 -6.86 -12.62 -9.48
N THR A 191 -6.15 -12.62 -8.36
CA THR A 191 -6.10 -11.46 -7.46
C THR A 191 -4.95 -10.49 -7.75
N LEU A 192 -4.04 -10.85 -8.66
CA LEU A 192 -2.81 -10.12 -8.92
C LEU A 192 -3.02 -8.63 -9.25
N PRO A 193 -3.97 -8.25 -10.15
CA PRO A 193 -4.15 -6.84 -10.49
C PRO A 193 -4.69 -6.02 -9.31
N ILE A 194 -5.54 -6.64 -8.47
CA ILE A 194 -6.07 -6.02 -7.25
C ILE A 194 -4.95 -5.85 -6.22
N GLN A 195 -4.09 -6.86 -6.04
CA GLN A 195 -2.94 -6.77 -5.15
C GLN A 195 -1.94 -5.70 -5.61
N ALA A 196 -1.64 -5.66 -6.92
CA ALA A 196 -0.77 -4.65 -7.51
C ALA A 196 -1.33 -3.23 -7.31
N ALA A 197 -2.62 -3.04 -7.54
CA ALA A 197 -3.28 -1.75 -7.34
C ALA A 197 -3.34 -1.32 -5.86
N ALA A 198 -3.64 -2.26 -4.95
CA ALA A 198 -3.84 -1.94 -3.53
C ALA A 198 -2.54 -1.82 -2.74
N PHE A 199 -1.52 -2.62 -3.07
CA PHE A 199 -0.30 -2.73 -2.27
C PHE A 199 0.96 -2.26 -3.01
N GLY A 200 0.91 -2.06 -4.33
CA GLY A 200 2.09 -1.67 -5.13
C GLY A 200 3.21 -2.71 -5.12
N GLN A 201 2.89 -3.97 -4.79
CA GLN A 201 3.86 -5.03 -4.62
C GLN A 201 3.23 -6.40 -4.81
N VAL A 202 4.03 -7.36 -5.30
CA VAL A 202 3.64 -8.74 -5.54
C VAL A 202 4.68 -9.66 -4.93
N SER A 203 4.23 -10.63 -4.13
CA SER A 203 5.13 -11.63 -3.55
C SER A 203 5.45 -12.73 -4.57
N LEU A 204 6.72 -12.89 -4.90
CA LEU A 204 7.22 -13.97 -5.78
C LEU A 204 7.37 -15.29 -5.03
N VAL A 205 7.54 -15.24 -3.70
CA VAL A 205 7.70 -16.40 -2.84
C VAL A 205 6.37 -16.96 -2.32
N ALA A 206 5.24 -16.32 -2.62
CA ALA A 206 3.91 -16.76 -2.19
C ALA A 206 3.59 -18.23 -2.50
N PRO A 207 3.93 -18.81 -3.67
CA PRO A 207 3.69 -20.23 -3.94
C PRO A 207 4.44 -21.15 -2.99
N MET A 208 5.69 -20.81 -2.65
CA MET A 208 6.52 -21.60 -1.73
C MET A 208 6.06 -21.42 -0.28
N ALA A 209 5.72 -20.18 0.11
CA ALA A 209 5.22 -19.88 1.44
C ALA A 209 3.88 -20.60 1.71
N ASN A 210 2.94 -20.57 0.75
CA ASN A 210 1.64 -21.23 0.90
C ASN A 210 1.75 -22.76 1.01
N LEU A 211 2.76 -23.38 0.40
CA LEU A 211 2.98 -24.83 0.53
C LEU A 211 3.27 -25.27 1.98
N VAL A 212 3.83 -24.37 2.79
CA VAL A 212 4.21 -24.63 4.19
C VAL A 212 3.20 -24.02 5.15
N VAL A 213 2.90 -22.73 4.98
CA VAL A 213 2.11 -21.94 5.93
C VAL A 213 0.64 -22.37 5.95
N VAL A 214 0.03 -22.63 4.80
CA VAL A 214 -1.40 -22.98 4.73
C VAL A 214 -1.69 -24.34 5.40
N PRO A 215 -0.93 -25.42 5.13
CA PRO A 215 -1.13 -26.68 5.84
C PRO A 215 -0.86 -26.58 7.34
N LEU A 216 0.20 -25.89 7.76
CA LEU A 216 0.56 -25.76 9.18
C LEU A 216 -0.46 -24.94 9.96
N LEU A 217 -0.87 -23.78 9.45
CA LEU A 217 -1.78 -22.90 10.19
C LEU A 217 -3.25 -23.29 9.98
N GLY A 218 -3.67 -23.49 8.73
CA GLY A 218 -5.05 -23.79 8.41
C GLY A 218 -5.42 -25.22 8.79
N SER A 219 -4.73 -26.21 8.22
CA SER A 219 -5.11 -27.63 8.35
C SER A 219 -4.65 -28.30 9.64
N PHE A 220 -3.71 -27.71 10.38
CA PHE A 220 -3.18 -28.29 11.62
C PHE A 220 -3.43 -27.41 12.85
N ALA A 221 -2.95 -26.16 12.87
CA ALA A 221 -3.08 -25.31 14.06
C ALA A 221 -4.54 -24.99 14.42
N VAL A 222 -5.39 -24.64 13.46
CA VAL A 222 -6.82 -24.36 13.73
C VAL A 222 -7.54 -25.58 14.35
N PRO A 223 -7.47 -26.80 13.76
CA PRO A 223 -8.00 -28.00 14.42
C PRO A 223 -7.46 -28.26 15.82
N CYS A 224 -6.14 -28.10 16.04
CA CYS A 224 -5.55 -28.25 17.37
C CYS A 224 -6.16 -27.27 18.37
N LEU A 225 -6.33 -26.00 18.00
CA LEU A 225 -6.92 -24.98 18.88
C LEU A 225 -8.39 -25.26 19.19
N LEU A 226 -9.17 -25.70 18.21
CA LEU A 226 -10.57 -26.07 18.42
C LEU A 226 -10.70 -27.30 19.32
N LEU A 227 -9.87 -28.32 19.08
CA LEU A 227 -9.80 -29.50 19.92
C LEU A 227 -9.31 -29.18 21.34
N ALA A 228 -8.43 -28.18 21.49
CA ALA A 228 -8.00 -27.71 22.81
C ALA A 228 -9.16 -27.08 23.58
N GLY A 229 -9.95 -26.22 22.93
CA GLY A 229 -11.14 -25.63 23.52
C GLY A 229 -12.18 -26.68 23.92
N VAL A 230 -12.34 -27.72 23.11
CA VAL A 230 -13.12 -28.90 23.48
C VAL A 230 -12.47 -29.61 24.66
N ALA A 231 -11.19 -30.01 24.62
CA ALA A 231 -10.55 -30.80 25.68
C ALA A 231 -10.48 -30.10 27.06
N LEU A 232 -10.53 -28.76 27.09
CA LEU A 232 -10.28 -27.95 28.29
C LEU A 232 -11.13 -28.32 29.53
N PRO A 233 -12.45 -28.56 29.44
CA PRO A 233 -13.27 -28.93 30.59
C PRO A 233 -12.96 -30.33 31.15
N TRP A 234 -12.33 -31.20 30.36
CA TRP A 234 -12.04 -32.58 30.74
C TRP A 234 -10.59 -32.79 31.16
N SER A 235 -9.64 -32.08 30.54
CA SER A 235 -8.22 -32.19 30.85
C SER A 235 -7.45 -30.95 30.39
N ALA A 236 -6.97 -30.18 31.37
CA ALA A 236 -6.09 -29.04 31.13
C ALA A 236 -4.76 -29.47 30.45
N LEU A 237 -4.24 -30.65 30.80
CA LEU A 237 -3.03 -31.19 30.17
C LEU A 237 -3.24 -31.47 28.68
N ALA A 238 -4.34 -32.15 28.32
CA ALA A 238 -4.63 -32.43 26.90
C ALA A 238 -4.85 -31.14 26.09
N ALA A 239 -5.58 -30.17 26.66
CA ALA A 239 -5.74 -28.86 26.05
C ALA A 239 -4.39 -28.13 25.90
N GLY A 240 -3.54 -28.16 26.91
CA GLY A 240 -2.20 -27.57 26.88
C GLY A 240 -1.31 -28.17 25.80
N LEU A 241 -1.30 -29.50 25.64
CA LEU A 241 -0.53 -30.18 24.58
C LEU A 241 -1.00 -29.78 23.17
N LEU A 242 -2.31 -29.63 22.98
CA LEU A 242 -2.89 -29.19 21.70
C LEU A 242 -2.55 -27.72 21.40
N VAL A 243 -2.56 -26.86 22.42
CA VAL A 243 -2.11 -25.46 22.29
C VAL A 243 -0.63 -25.40 21.93
N GLU A 244 0.22 -26.21 22.57
CA GLU A 244 1.65 -26.26 22.24
C GLU A 244 1.92 -26.80 20.83
N ALA A 245 1.15 -27.78 20.38
CA ALA A 245 1.21 -28.26 19.00
C ALA A 245 0.86 -27.15 18.00
N ALA A 246 -0.21 -26.39 18.26
CA ALA A 246 -0.57 -25.23 17.46
C ALA A 246 0.51 -24.13 17.51
N ALA A 247 1.11 -23.89 18.69
CA ALA A 247 2.19 -22.93 18.87
C ALA A 247 3.44 -23.32 18.07
N LEU A 248 3.80 -24.61 18.03
CA LEU A 248 4.89 -25.11 17.20
C LEU A 248 4.64 -24.84 15.72
N ALA A 249 3.42 -25.12 15.22
CA ALA A 249 3.05 -24.83 13.84
C ALA A 249 3.13 -23.33 13.51
N VAL A 250 2.75 -22.46 14.45
CA VAL A 250 2.93 -21.01 14.34
C VAL A 250 4.40 -20.62 14.28
N ARG A 251 5.25 -21.17 15.15
CA ARG A 251 6.70 -20.90 15.16
C ARG A 251 7.36 -21.30 13.84
N LEU A 252 7.05 -22.51 13.34
CA LEU A 252 7.58 -23.01 12.06
C LEU A 252 7.12 -22.15 10.88
N SER A 253 5.84 -21.79 10.85
CA SER A 253 5.28 -20.92 9.80
C SER A 253 5.90 -19.53 9.82
N THR A 254 6.10 -18.96 11.00
CA THR A 254 6.70 -17.63 11.18
C THR A 254 8.17 -17.64 10.75
N ALA A 255 8.94 -18.67 11.14
CA ALA A 255 10.32 -18.82 10.72
C ALA A 255 10.44 -18.98 9.20
N CYS A 256 9.53 -19.73 8.57
CA CYS A 256 9.46 -19.85 7.10
C CYS A 256 9.17 -18.50 6.44
N ALA A 257 8.14 -17.78 6.90
CA ALA A 257 7.76 -16.47 6.37
C ALA A 257 8.90 -15.45 6.51
N LEU A 258 9.58 -15.38 7.66
CA LEU A 258 10.71 -14.47 7.89
C LEU A 258 11.88 -14.76 6.94
N ARG A 259 12.27 -16.03 6.77
CA ARG A 259 13.36 -16.42 5.87
C ARG A 259 13.04 -16.12 4.42
N LEU A 260 11.82 -16.43 3.97
CA LEU A 260 11.39 -16.14 2.61
C LEU A 260 11.28 -14.63 2.37
N ALA A 261 10.77 -13.87 3.34
CA ALA A 261 10.67 -12.42 3.26
C ALA A 261 12.04 -11.73 3.27
N ALA A 262 13.08 -12.33 3.85
CA ALA A 262 14.42 -11.73 3.89
C ALA A 262 15.07 -11.61 2.50
N PHE A 263 14.67 -12.42 1.52
CA PHE A 263 15.21 -12.29 0.16
C PHE A 263 14.81 -10.95 -0.47
N ARG A 264 15.78 -10.24 -1.05
CA ARG A 264 15.54 -8.96 -1.77
C ARG A 264 14.51 -9.11 -2.89
N TRP A 265 14.49 -10.25 -3.56
CA TRP A 265 13.55 -10.56 -4.66
C TRP A 265 12.25 -11.21 -4.18
N ALA A 266 12.04 -11.40 -2.87
CA ALA A 266 10.82 -12.00 -2.34
C ALA A 266 9.55 -11.25 -2.79
N VAL A 267 9.71 -9.94 -2.98
CA VAL A 267 8.67 -9.03 -3.42
C VAL A 267 9.16 -8.28 -4.65
N LEU A 268 8.35 -8.29 -5.70
CA LEU A 268 8.50 -7.38 -6.82
C LEU A 268 7.65 -6.15 -6.55
N SER A 269 8.29 -4.99 -6.42
CA SER A 269 7.58 -3.71 -6.44
C SER A 269 6.99 -3.53 -7.84
N VAL A 270 5.66 -3.47 -7.91
CA VAL A 270 4.94 -3.27 -9.15
C VAL A 270 4.12 -1.98 -9.06
N PRO A 271 4.06 -1.23 -10.15
CA PRO A 271 3.15 -0.11 -10.24
C PRO A 271 1.68 -0.56 -10.17
N PRO A 272 0.74 0.35 -9.85
CA PRO A 272 -0.67 0.09 -10.08
C PRO A 272 -0.93 -0.15 -11.57
N PRO A 273 -1.76 -1.17 -11.92
CA PRO A 273 -2.13 -1.45 -13.30
C PRO A 273 -2.98 -0.32 -13.89
N THR A 274 -2.66 0.04 -15.13
CA THR A 274 -3.43 0.94 -16.00
C THR A 274 -4.72 0.29 -16.49
N ALA A 275 -5.64 1.09 -17.05
CA ALA A 275 -6.88 0.57 -17.65
C ALA A 275 -6.62 -0.48 -18.73
N ILE A 276 -5.59 -0.29 -19.57
CA ILE A 276 -5.21 -1.26 -20.60
C ILE A 276 -4.72 -2.56 -19.96
N GLU A 277 -3.90 -2.47 -18.91
CA GLU A 277 -3.41 -3.65 -18.18
C GLU A 277 -4.56 -4.39 -17.48
N TRP A 278 -5.54 -3.67 -16.92
CA TRP A 278 -6.77 -4.28 -16.38
C TRP A 278 -7.57 -5.04 -17.43
N ILE A 279 -7.78 -4.44 -18.61
CA ILE A 279 -8.50 -5.07 -19.73
C ILE A 279 -7.72 -6.30 -20.22
N ALA A 280 -6.40 -6.19 -20.37
CA ALA A 280 -5.55 -7.30 -20.77
C ALA A 280 -5.59 -8.44 -19.74
N TRP A 281 -5.59 -8.13 -18.45
CA TRP A 281 -5.76 -9.12 -17.38
C TRP A 281 -7.12 -9.80 -17.40
N ALA A 282 -8.20 -9.04 -17.63
CA ALA A 282 -9.54 -9.61 -17.76
C ALA A 282 -9.64 -10.52 -18.99
N ALA A 283 -9.08 -10.10 -20.13
CA ALA A 283 -9.01 -10.91 -21.34
C ALA A 283 -8.21 -12.19 -21.12
N LEU A 284 -7.07 -12.12 -20.41
CA LEU A 284 -6.27 -13.28 -20.02
C LEU A 284 -7.05 -14.26 -19.14
N ALA A 285 -7.81 -13.76 -18.17
CA ALA A 285 -8.65 -14.58 -17.30
C ALA A 285 -9.69 -15.35 -18.13
N VAL A 286 -10.35 -14.70 -19.09
CA VAL A 286 -11.33 -15.34 -19.99
C VAL A 286 -10.66 -16.32 -20.97
N ALA A 287 -9.42 -16.03 -21.39
CA ALA A 287 -8.67 -16.84 -22.34
C ALA A 287 -8.22 -18.20 -21.78
N LEU A 288 -7.97 -18.29 -20.47
CA LEU A 288 -7.70 -19.55 -19.79
C LEU A 288 -8.95 -20.43 -19.92
N PRO A 289 -8.97 -21.47 -20.77
CA PRO A 289 -10.18 -22.24 -20.98
C PRO A 289 -10.53 -22.93 -19.67
N PRO A 290 -11.80 -22.84 -19.21
CA PRO A 290 -12.23 -23.66 -18.10
C PRO A 290 -12.06 -25.08 -18.58
N SER A 291 -11.08 -25.80 -18.05
CA SER A 291 -10.86 -27.19 -18.40
C SER A 291 -11.95 -28.00 -17.72
N LEU A 292 -13.17 -27.89 -18.23
CA LEU A 292 -14.29 -28.71 -17.84
C LEU A 292 -13.91 -30.14 -18.24
N PRO A 293 -13.83 -31.08 -17.29
CA PRO A 293 -13.43 -32.47 -17.57
C PRO A 293 -14.32 -33.17 -18.60
N SER A 294 -15.51 -32.62 -18.86
CA SER A 294 -16.56 -33.22 -19.68
C SER A 294 -16.45 -32.90 -21.17
N HIS A 295 -15.71 -31.86 -21.57
CA HIS A 295 -15.56 -31.48 -22.98
C HIS A 295 -14.15 -30.94 -23.24
N PRO A 296 -13.21 -31.75 -23.76
CA PRO A 296 -11.91 -31.24 -24.18
C PRO A 296 -12.13 -30.15 -25.23
N ALA A 297 -11.66 -28.94 -24.94
CA ALA A 297 -11.77 -27.80 -25.84
C ALA A 297 -11.23 -28.19 -27.23
N GLY A 298 -12.06 -27.99 -28.27
CA GLY A 298 -11.67 -28.26 -29.65
C GLY A 298 -10.43 -27.46 -30.07
N PRO A 299 -9.72 -27.88 -31.13
CA PRO A 299 -8.48 -27.22 -31.57
C PRO A 299 -8.66 -25.73 -31.87
N LEU A 300 -9.84 -25.33 -32.36
CA LEU A 300 -10.18 -23.92 -32.61
C LEU A 300 -10.27 -23.09 -31.32
N VAL A 301 -10.85 -23.64 -30.25
CA VAL A 301 -10.94 -22.99 -28.93
C VAL A 301 -9.56 -22.85 -28.32
N LYS A 302 -8.71 -23.89 -28.41
CA LYS A 302 -7.31 -23.83 -27.96
C LYS A 302 -6.50 -22.79 -28.74
N ARG A 303 -6.70 -22.68 -30.06
CA ARG A 303 -6.06 -21.66 -30.90
C ARG A 303 -6.50 -20.25 -30.52
N ARG A 304 -7.81 -20.01 -30.33
CA ARG A 304 -8.34 -18.72 -29.85
C ARG A 304 -7.81 -18.36 -28.47
N ALA A 305 -7.82 -19.28 -27.52
CA ALA A 305 -7.24 -19.09 -26.19
C ALA A 305 -5.75 -18.70 -26.24
N ARG A 306 -4.95 -19.38 -27.08
CA ARG A 306 -3.54 -19.02 -27.29
C ARG A 306 -3.37 -17.63 -27.91
N ILE A 307 -4.19 -17.26 -28.90
CA ILE A 307 -4.15 -15.93 -29.50
C ILE A 307 -4.50 -14.87 -28.46
N VAL A 308 -5.58 -15.04 -27.68
CA VAL A 308 -5.96 -14.08 -26.64
C VAL A 308 -4.90 -14.01 -25.54
N LEU A 309 -4.30 -15.14 -25.15
CA LEU A 309 -3.15 -15.16 -24.23
C LEU A 309 -1.99 -14.32 -24.78
N LEU A 310 -1.57 -14.56 -26.02
CA LEU A 310 -0.46 -13.83 -26.64
C LEU A 310 -0.77 -12.33 -26.78
N LEU A 311 -1.98 -11.97 -27.21
CA LEU A 311 -2.42 -10.57 -27.30
C LEU A 311 -2.51 -9.89 -25.94
N SER A 312 -2.98 -10.60 -24.91
CA SER A 312 -3.05 -10.07 -23.54
C SER A 312 -1.66 -9.84 -22.98
N VAL A 313 -0.73 -10.79 -23.18
CA VAL A 313 0.67 -10.63 -22.79
C VAL A 313 1.31 -9.47 -23.56
N ALA A 314 1.09 -9.37 -24.87
CA ALA A 314 1.59 -8.27 -25.68
C ALA A 314 1.03 -6.92 -25.22
N ALA A 315 -0.26 -6.84 -24.87
CA ALA A 315 -0.89 -5.63 -24.35
C ALA A 315 -0.35 -5.23 -22.97
N LEU A 316 -0.06 -6.21 -22.09
CA LEU A 316 0.61 -5.94 -20.81
C LEU A 316 2.03 -5.40 -21.02
N VAL A 317 2.80 -6.00 -21.93
CA VAL A 317 4.15 -5.53 -22.25
C VAL A 317 4.13 -4.14 -22.89
N ALA A 318 3.24 -3.91 -23.84
CA ALA A 318 3.06 -2.61 -24.49
C ALA A 318 2.59 -1.54 -23.48
N GLY A 319 1.67 -1.90 -22.57
CA GLY A 319 1.21 -1.02 -21.49
C GLY A 319 2.34 -0.59 -20.56
N GLU A 320 3.21 -1.52 -20.16
CA GLU A 320 4.38 -1.20 -19.33
C GLU A 320 5.40 -0.33 -20.09
N ILE A 321 5.66 -0.61 -21.37
CA ILE A 321 6.54 0.23 -22.22
C ILE A 321 5.97 1.66 -22.33
N TRP A 322 4.67 1.77 -22.63
CA TRP A 322 3.97 3.05 -22.71
C TRP A 322 4.05 3.83 -21.40
N CYS A 323 3.80 3.19 -20.26
CA CYS A 323 3.91 3.83 -18.95
C CYS A 323 5.32 4.34 -18.66
N ARG A 324 6.35 3.56 -19.01
CA ARG A 324 7.73 3.99 -18.85
C ARG A 324 8.09 5.16 -19.76
N ALA A 325 7.53 5.22 -20.97
CA ALA A 325 7.72 6.34 -21.87
C ALA A 325 7.03 7.62 -21.33
N GLN A 326 5.82 7.50 -20.76
CA GLN A 326 5.09 8.63 -20.15
C GLN A 326 5.83 9.24 -18.96
N TRP A 327 6.52 8.40 -18.19
CA TRP A 327 7.35 8.82 -17.05
C TRP A 327 8.86 8.74 -17.34
N ALA A 328 9.21 8.81 -18.63
CA ALA A 328 10.58 9.08 -19.02
C ALA A 328 11.02 10.43 -18.43
N PRO A 329 12.34 10.66 -18.28
CA PRO A 329 12.86 11.95 -17.85
C PRO A 329 12.15 13.10 -18.58
N PRO A 330 11.59 14.07 -17.84
CA PRO A 330 10.89 15.17 -18.48
C PRO A 330 11.88 15.97 -19.33
N PRO A 331 11.47 16.58 -20.46
CA PRO A 331 12.38 17.37 -21.30
C PRO A 331 12.92 18.62 -20.59
N ALA A 332 12.31 19.02 -19.47
CA ALA A 332 12.68 20.14 -18.65
C ALA A 332 12.46 19.82 -17.16
N LEU A 333 12.95 20.68 -16.27
CA LEU A 333 12.80 20.49 -14.82
C LEU A 333 11.32 20.34 -14.43
N ARG A 334 11.03 19.28 -13.67
CA ARG A 334 9.71 19.05 -13.04
C ARG A 334 9.91 18.91 -11.54
N VAL A 335 9.13 19.65 -10.77
CA VAL A 335 9.09 19.57 -9.31
C VAL A 335 7.68 19.23 -8.88
N THR A 336 7.48 18.19 -8.10
CA THR A 336 6.16 17.83 -7.54
C THR A 336 6.22 17.85 -6.02
N PHE A 337 5.42 18.71 -5.40
CA PHE A 337 5.13 18.72 -3.97
C PHE A 337 4.03 17.70 -3.70
N LEU A 338 4.34 16.67 -2.91
CA LEU A 338 3.45 15.56 -2.63
C LEU A 338 2.48 15.91 -1.49
N ASP A 339 1.23 15.49 -1.62
CA ASP A 339 0.30 15.47 -0.50
C ASP A 339 0.62 14.28 0.41
N VAL A 340 1.35 14.54 1.49
CA VAL A 340 1.73 13.57 2.52
C VAL A 340 0.93 13.78 3.81
N GLY A 341 -0.14 14.57 3.77
CA GLY A 341 -0.81 15.08 4.96
C GLY A 341 -0.02 16.22 5.60
N GLN A 342 0.08 16.23 6.93
CA GLN A 342 0.88 17.22 7.64
C GLN A 342 2.36 16.86 7.54
N GLY A 343 3.11 17.59 6.73
CA GLY A 343 4.53 17.42 6.52
C GLY A 343 4.96 17.70 5.08
N ASP A 344 6.24 17.45 4.81
CA ASP A 344 6.86 17.74 3.52
C ASP A 344 7.37 16.48 2.81
N SER A 345 7.11 16.45 1.50
CA SER A 345 7.87 15.64 0.58
C SER A 345 7.73 16.23 -0.82
N ALA A 346 8.83 16.37 -1.54
CA ALA A 346 8.83 16.86 -2.91
C ALA A 346 9.82 16.09 -3.77
N ILE A 347 9.41 15.73 -4.98
CA ILE A 347 10.29 15.11 -5.97
C ILE A 347 10.70 16.12 -7.04
N VAL A 348 12.00 16.22 -7.26
CA VAL A 348 12.64 17.01 -8.31
C VAL A 348 13.16 16.05 -9.36
N GLU A 349 12.68 16.18 -10.59
CA GLU A 349 13.03 15.36 -11.74
C GLU A 349 13.75 16.24 -12.77
N ALA A 350 15.05 16.02 -12.92
CA ALA A 350 15.90 16.76 -13.86
C ALA A 350 15.81 16.19 -15.29
N PRO A 351 16.18 16.99 -16.33
CA PRO A 351 16.04 16.57 -17.72
C PRO A 351 16.91 15.38 -18.15
N ASP A 352 18.01 15.15 -17.45
CA ASP A 352 18.91 14.00 -17.66
C ASP A 352 18.45 12.72 -16.94
N GLY A 353 17.26 12.77 -16.32
CA GLY A 353 16.64 11.64 -15.61
C GLY A 353 17.08 11.47 -14.17
N LYS A 354 17.93 12.37 -13.66
CA LYS A 354 18.34 12.40 -12.25
C LYS A 354 17.21 12.90 -11.35
N ARG A 355 17.12 12.32 -10.16
CA ARG A 355 16.02 12.57 -9.23
C ARG A 355 16.50 12.88 -7.82
N LEU A 356 15.98 13.97 -7.27
CA LEU A 356 16.14 14.38 -5.88
C LEU A 356 14.78 14.25 -5.18
N LEU A 357 14.72 13.51 -4.08
CA LEU A 357 13.59 13.53 -3.16
C LEU A 357 13.96 14.42 -1.96
N VAL A 358 13.22 15.50 -1.75
CA VAL A 358 13.37 16.42 -0.62
C VAL A 358 12.30 16.06 0.41
N ASP A 359 12.72 15.60 1.57
CA ASP A 359 11.89 15.08 2.66
C ASP A 359 11.00 13.87 2.28
N ALA A 360 10.55 13.15 3.30
CA ALA A 360 9.84 11.87 3.16
C ALA A 360 8.49 11.83 3.89
N GLY A 361 8.03 12.97 4.41
CA GLY A 361 6.75 13.12 5.09
C GLY A 361 6.67 12.46 6.47
N PRO A 362 5.48 12.53 7.11
CA PRO A 362 5.26 12.08 8.48
C PRO A 362 5.34 10.57 8.66
N ALA A 363 6.06 10.14 9.70
CA ALA A 363 5.88 8.80 10.27
C ALA A 363 5.76 8.85 11.80
N PHE A 364 4.67 8.29 12.33
CA PHE A 364 4.41 8.23 13.76
C PHE A 364 3.48 7.07 14.12
N THR A 365 3.42 6.74 15.40
CA THR A 365 2.43 5.79 15.94
C THR A 365 1.37 6.55 16.71
N SER A 366 0.10 6.42 16.31
CA SER A 366 -1.07 6.96 17.00
C SER A 366 -1.16 6.44 18.44
N PRO A 367 -1.79 7.18 19.37
CA PRO A 367 -2.13 6.65 20.70
C PRO A 367 -2.91 5.33 20.68
N SER A 368 -3.68 5.06 19.62
CA SER A 368 -4.37 3.77 19.41
C SER A 368 -3.45 2.62 18.98
N GLY A 369 -2.15 2.86 18.86
CA GLY A 369 -1.16 1.91 18.33
C GLY A 369 -1.13 1.79 16.81
N ALA A 370 -1.96 2.56 16.08
CA ALA A 370 -1.94 2.59 14.62
C ALA A 370 -0.70 3.33 14.11
N ARG A 371 0.15 2.64 13.33
CA ARG A 371 1.33 3.25 12.71
C ARG A 371 0.94 3.93 11.40
N MET A 372 1.30 5.20 11.26
CA MET A 372 1.21 5.97 10.02
C MET A 372 2.63 6.26 9.53
N ASP A 373 2.87 6.10 8.23
CA ASP A 373 4.16 6.32 7.60
C ASP A 373 3.92 6.76 6.16
N ALA A 374 4.06 8.06 5.91
CA ALA A 374 3.83 8.68 4.61
C ALA A 374 4.80 8.17 3.56
N GLY A 375 6.00 7.72 3.95
CA GLY A 375 6.94 7.02 3.08
C GLY A 375 6.29 5.78 2.46
N VAL A 376 5.50 5.03 3.24
CA VAL A 376 4.75 3.86 2.78
C VAL A 376 3.43 4.22 2.11
N THR A 377 2.66 5.16 2.67
CA THR A 377 1.26 5.39 2.29
C THR A 377 1.04 6.46 1.23
N ALA A 378 2.00 7.38 1.03
CA ALA A 378 1.87 8.50 0.10
C ALA A 378 3.04 8.56 -0.90
N VAL A 379 4.28 8.64 -0.40
CA VAL A 379 5.47 8.85 -1.25
C VAL A 379 5.75 7.62 -2.12
N ALA A 380 5.91 6.42 -1.54
CA ALA A 380 6.20 5.21 -2.31
C ALA A 380 5.14 4.89 -3.38
N PRO A 381 3.82 5.00 -3.11
CA PRO A 381 2.79 4.83 -4.14
C PRO A 381 2.96 5.78 -5.33
N VAL A 382 3.25 7.07 -5.09
CA VAL A 382 3.45 8.05 -6.18
C VAL A 382 4.69 7.70 -7.00
N LEU A 383 5.82 7.42 -6.35
CA LEU A 383 7.06 7.05 -7.04
C LEU A 383 6.86 5.78 -7.90
N ARG A 384 6.15 4.77 -7.36
CA ARG A 384 5.83 3.54 -8.12
C ARG A 384 4.89 3.80 -9.28
N ALA A 385 3.86 4.62 -9.09
CA ALA A 385 2.94 5.00 -10.17
C ALA A 385 3.69 5.63 -11.34
N ARG A 386 4.70 6.48 -11.03
CA ARG A 386 5.62 7.08 -12.00
C ARG A 386 6.74 6.16 -12.49
N ARG A 387 6.71 4.86 -12.17
CA ARG A 387 7.75 3.87 -12.55
C ARG A 387 9.16 4.22 -12.07
N ILE A 388 9.27 5.04 -11.03
CA ILE A 388 10.55 5.44 -10.44
C ILE A 388 11.06 4.31 -9.56
N ARG A 389 12.28 3.84 -9.85
CA ARG A 389 12.95 2.78 -9.09
C ARG A 389 14.17 3.27 -8.31
N ARG A 390 14.74 4.37 -8.79
CA ARG A 390 15.96 4.96 -8.27
C ARG A 390 15.74 6.44 -7.96
N ILE A 391 16.24 6.84 -6.81
CA ILE A 391 16.37 8.21 -6.35
C ILE A 391 17.87 8.47 -6.27
N ASP A 392 18.38 9.46 -7.02
CA ASP A 392 19.82 9.73 -7.00
C ASP A 392 20.24 10.36 -5.67
N VAL A 393 19.40 11.24 -5.11
CA VAL A 393 19.62 11.89 -3.81
C VAL A 393 18.34 11.90 -2.98
N LEU A 394 18.41 11.42 -1.74
CA LEU A 394 17.41 11.68 -0.71
C LEU A 394 17.93 12.78 0.22
N ALA A 395 17.41 14.00 0.08
CA ALA A 395 17.76 15.11 0.97
C ALA A 395 16.71 15.24 2.08
N ILE A 396 17.15 15.25 3.33
CA ILE A 396 16.28 15.48 4.48
C ILE A 396 16.62 16.85 5.06
N SER A 397 15.61 17.69 5.26
CA SER A 397 15.76 19.06 5.72
C SER A 397 16.14 19.12 7.21
N HIS A 398 15.43 18.40 8.08
CA HIS A 398 15.70 18.33 9.51
C HIS A 398 15.06 17.09 10.15
N SER A 399 15.24 16.90 11.46
CA SER A 399 14.91 15.65 12.18
C SER A 399 13.43 15.43 12.47
N ASP A 400 12.58 16.44 12.29
CA ASP A 400 11.18 16.33 12.68
C ASP A 400 10.46 15.23 11.90
N PHE A 401 9.52 14.59 12.59
CA PHE A 401 8.88 13.38 12.10
C PHE A 401 8.09 13.63 10.80
N ASP A 402 7.59 14.84 10.57
CA ASP A 402 6.84 15.26 9.38
C ASP A 402 7.71 15.58 8.17
N HIS A 403 9.04 15.50 8.32
CA HIS A 403 10.02 15.59 7.24
C HIS A 403 10.83 14.30 7.10
N ALA A 404 11.48 13.87 8.18
CA ALA A 404 12.38 12.71 8.21
C ALA A 404 11.66 11.37 8.36
N GLY A 405 10.41 11.37 8.83
CA GLY A 405 9.73 10.16 9.33
C GLY A 405 9.66 9.03 8.31
N GLY A 406 9.29 9.34 7.07
CA GLY A 406 9.18 8.33 6.00
C GLY A 406 10.51 7.85 5.40
N ALA A 407 11.66 8.40 5.80
CA ALA A 407 12.93 8.20 5.09
C ALA A 407 13.41 6.74 5.09
N LEU A 408 13.30 6.04 6.23
CA LEU A 408 13.64 4.61 6.33
C LEU A 408 12.79 3.77 5.38
N ALA A 409 11.49 4.07 5.29
CA ALA A 409 10.59 3.35 4.40
C ALA A 409 10.98 3.51 2.92
N ILE A 410 11.50 4.68 2.55
CA ILE A 410 12.02 4.95 1.19
C ILE A 410 13.32 4.20 0.94
N LEU A 411 14.27 4.23 1.87
CA LEU A 411 15.55 3.49 1.77
C LEU A 411 15.34 1.98 1.61
N ASP A 412 14.36 1.41 2.31
CA ASP A 412 14.00 -0.02 2.20
C ASP A 412 13.37 -0.40 0.85
N ARG A 413 12.76 0.56 0.13
CA ARG A 413 11.85 0.29 -1.01
C ARG A 413 12.39 0.74 -2.36
N PHE A 414 13.33 1.69 -2.38
CA PHE A 414 13.89 2.27 -3.59
C PHE A 414 15.41 2.22 -3.56
N GLU A 415 16.02 2.19 -4.74
CA GLU A 415 17.47 2.35 -4.87
C GLU A 415 17.81 3.82 -4.62
N VAL A 416 18.48 4.13 -3.51
CA VAL A 416 18.93 5.49 -3.19
C VAL A 416 20.43 5.60 -3.45
N GLY A 417 20.84 6.60 -4.23
CA GLY A 417 22.24 6.83 -4.58
C GLY A 417 23.06 7.40 -3.43
N GLU A 418 22.54 8.43 -2.78
CA GLU A 418 23.11 9.03 -1.57
C GLU A 418 22.04 9.74 -0.74
N VAL A 419 22.31 9.91 0.55
CA VAL A 419 21.46 10.67 1.49
C VAL A 419 22.16 11.97 1.83
N TRP A 420 21.44 13.10 1.75
CA TRP A 420 21.93 14.40 2.18
C TRP A 420 21.22 14.80 3.47
N ILE A 421 21.99 15.24 4.46
CA ILE A 421 21.51 15.75 5.74
C ILE A 421 22.21 17.08 6.04
N PRO A 422 21.64 17.98 6.87
CA PRO A 422 22.33 19.19 7.28
C PRO A 422 23.63 18.86 8.03
N ALA A 423 24.69 19.60 7.78
CA ALA A 423 25.92 19.46 8.56
C ALA A 423 25.67 19.68 10.05
N GLY A 424 26.22 18.80 10.90
CA GLY A 424 26.03 18.85 12.35
C GLY A 424 24.71 18.26 12.85
N SER A 425 23.79 17.84 11.97
CA SER A 425 22.48 17.28 12.37
C SER A 425 22.53 15.81 12.81
N VAL A 426 23.67 15.14 12.61
CA VAL A 426 23.92 13.73 12.92
C VAL A 426 23.54 13.33 14.35
N GLY A 427 23.66 14.24 15.31
CA GLY A 427 23.33 13.99 16.71
C GLY A 427 21.83 13.80 16.97
N ALA A 428 20.97 14.30 16.07
CA ALA A 428 19.53 14.16 16.22
C ALA A 428 19.10 12.69 16.02
N PRO A 429 18.19 12.15 16.86
CA PRO A 429 17.82 10.73 16.81
C PRO A 429 17.37 10.22 15.44
N ALA A 430 16.54 11.01 14.72
CA ALA A 430 16.06 10.65 13.39
C ALA A 430 17.20 10.61 12.35
N MET A 431 18.10 11.60 12.36
CA MET A 431 19.25 11.66 11.45
C MET A 431 20.23 10.51 11.72
N ALA A 432 20.51 10.23 12.98
CA ALA A 432 21.35 9.10 13.38
C ALA A 432 20.78 7.78 12.86
N SER A 433 19.46 7.57 13.02
CA SER A 433 18.76 6.38 12.54
C SER A 433 18.80 6.26 11.02
N ILE A 434 18.56 7.35 10.30
CA ILE A 434 18.63 7.40 8.83
C ILE A 434 20.03 7.02 8.36
N ARG A 435 21.06 7.64 8.92
CA ARG A 435 22.46 7.37 8.54
C ARG A 435 22.87 5.92 8.85
N GLU A 436 22.52 5.40 10.02
CA GLU A 436 22.80 4.01 10.38
C GLU A 436 22.11 3.05 9.41
N HIS A 437 20.83 3.31 9.12
CA HIS A 437 20.06 2.49 8.19
C HIS A 437 20.62 2.57 6.76
N ALA A 438 20.98 3.76 6.27
CA ALA A 438 21.62 3.97 4.98
C ALA A 438 22.98 3.23 4.90
N SER A 439 23.79 3.29 5.97
CA SER A 439 25.06 2.58 6.05
C SER A 439 24.89 1.05 5.94
N ARG A 440 23.89 0.47 6.61
CA ARG A 440 23.56 -0.97 6.48
C ARG A 440 23.19 -1.38 5.06
N LEU A 441 22.61 -0.46 4.28
CA LEU A 441 22.26 -0.67 2.88
C LEU A 441 23.39 -0.32 1.90
N GLY A 442 24.54 0.16 2.39
CA GLY A 442 25.66 0.61 1.57
C GLY A 442 25.42 1.95 0.86
N VAL A 443 24.47 2.75 1.34
CA VAL A 443 24.14 4.08 0.78
C VAL A 443 24.95 5.16 1.51
N PRO A 444 25.79 5.95 0.82
CA PRO A 444 26.57 7.00 1.46
C PRO A 444 25.67 8.13 1.97
N THR A 445 25.95 8.61 3.18
CA THR A 445 25.32 9.80 3.76
C THR A 445 26.32 10.96 3.72
N ARG A 446 25.90 12.13 3.23
CA ARG A 446 26.70 13.35 3.14
C ARG A 446 26.08 14.44 3.99
N GLU A 447 26.92 15.06 4.80
CA GLU A 447 26.58 16.30 5.48
C GLU A 447 26.73 17.47 4.50
N MET A 448 25.67 18.26 4.38
CA MET A 448 25.57 19.36 3.43
C MET A 448 25.54 20.68 4.19
N ALA A 449 26.36 21.62 3.74
CA ALA A 449 26.41 22.99 4.22
C ALA A 449 26.66 23.92 3.04
N ARG A 450 26.45 25.22 3.25
CA ARG A 450 26.82 26.25 2.28
C ARG A 450 28.30 26.12 1.93
N GLY A 451 28.62 26.33 0.64
CA GLY A 451 29.98 26.21 0.13
C GLY A 451 30.33 24.81 -0.38
N VAL A 452 29.51 23.79 -0.09
CA VAL A 452 29.58 22.52 -0.83
C VAL A 452 29.28 22.81 -2.30
N PRO A 453 30.09 22.32 -3.26
CA PRO A 453 29.87 22.55 -4.68
C PRO A 453 28.47 22.14 -5.13
N SER A 454 27.85 22.99 -5.96
CA SER A 454 26.52 22.71 -6.50
C SER A 454 26.50 21.41 -7.30
N ARG A 455 25.44 20.61 -7.15
CA ARG A 455 25.23 19.44 -7.99
C ARG A 455 24.63 19.87 -9.33
N VAL A 456 25.20 19.41 -10.44
CA VAL A 456 24.71 19.72 -11.80
C VAL A 456 24.20 18.45 -12.48
N TRP A 457 22.96 18.49 -12.96
CA TRP A 457 22.23 17.42 -13.64
C TRP A 457 21.60 17.96 -14.93
N GLY A 458 22.27 17.74 -16.06
CA GLY A 458 21.93 18.40 -17.33
C GLY A 458 21.95 19.93 -17.18
N SER A 459 20.83 20.58 -17.47
CA SER A 459 20.64 22.02 -17.29
C SER A 459 20.18 22.43 -15.87
N THR A 460 20.01 21.47 -14.96
CA THR A 460 19.56 21.73 -13.58
C THR A 460 20.74 21.80 -12.63
N ARG A 461 20.78 22.83 -11.79
CA ARG A 461 21.74 23.01 -10.71
C ARG A 461 21.03 22.96 -9.36
N ILE A 462 21.58 22.21 -8.42
CA ILE A 462 21.11 22.15 -7.03
C ILE A 462 22.18 22.78 -6.15
N GLU A 463 21.81 23.85 -5.47
CA GLU A 463 22.68 24.68 -4.64
C GLU A 463 22.28 24.50 -3.17
N ILE A 464 23.26 24.30 -2.29
CA ILE A 464 23.03 24.29 -0.84
C ILE A 464 23.30 25.68 -0.29
N LEU A 465 22.28 26.30 0.30
CA LEU A 465 22.35 27.67 0.80
C LEU A 465 22.56 27.73 2.32
N TRP A 466 22.10 26.72 3.06
CA TRP A 466 22.14 26.64 4.52
C TRP A 466 22.15 25.16 4.96
N PRO A 467 22.73 24.76 6.10
CA PRO A 467 23.36 25.57 7.15
C PRO A 467 24.66 26.25 6.73
N ALA A 468 25.08 27.28 7.48
CA ALA A 468 26.45 27.77 7.38
C ALA A 468 27.45 26.65 7.73
N PRO A 469 28.68 26.66 7.17
CA PRO A 469 29.73 25.76 7.61
C PRO A 469 29.93 25.92 9.12
N ALA A 470 30.11 24.82 9.86
CA ALA A 470 30.44 24.90 11.27
C ALA A 470 31.74 25.71 11.44
N ALA A 471 31.65 26.88 12.09
CA ALA A 471 32.83 27.56 12.59
C ALA A 471 33.40 26.70 13.73
N ALA A 472 34.73 26.54 13.78
CA ALA A 472 35.37 25.78 14.84
C ALA A 472 35.03 26.40 16.21
N GLY A 473 34.20 25.72 17.01
CA GLY A 473 33.92 26.08 18.40
C GLY A 473 32.57 26.74 18.71
N GLU A 474 31.64 26.88 17.75
CA GLU A 474 30.27 27.31 18.05
C GLU A 474 29.34 26.10 18.24
N ASP A 475 28.67 26.03 19.40
CA ASP A 475 27.64 25.04 19.67
C ASP A 475 26.52 25.18 18.62
N ALA A 476 26.34 24.14 17.82
CA ALA A 476 25.24 24.05 16.87
C ALA A 476 23.92 23.87 17.63
N SER A 477 23.28 24.97 18.05
CA SER A 477 21.82 24.98 18.23
C SER A 477 21.22 26.38 18.31
N PRO A 478 20.57 26.83 17.25
CA PRO A 478 19.22 27.39 17.34
C PRO A 478 18.25 26.28 16.91
N SER A 479 17.20 25.98 17.69
CA SER A 479 16.03 25.08 17.40
C SER A 479 16.17 24.14 16.19
N GLU A 480 15.96 22.81 16.29
CA GLU A 480 16.12 21.83 15.18
C GLU A 480 15.74 22.37 13.77
N ASN A 481 14.62 23.10 13.67
CA ASN A 481 14.10 23.79 12.49
C ASN A 481 15.03 24.86 11.86
N SER A 482 15.70 25.68 12.65
CA SER A 482 16.65 26.72 12.19
C SER A 482 17.93 26.12 11.60
N GLY A 483 18.22 24.84 11.87
CA GLY A 483 19.28 24.05 11.26
C GLY A 483 18.88 23.37 9.94
N SER A 484 17.67 23.62 9.42
CA SER A 484 17.17 22.95 8.21
C SER A 484 18.11 23.08 7.02
N LEU A 485 18.28 22.01 6.24
CA LEU A 485 18.97 22.05 4.96
C LEU A 485 18.16 22.91 3.98
N VAL A 486 18.67 24.10 3.65
CA VAL A 486 18.06 24.97 2.63
C VAL A 486 18.75 24.69 1.31
N LEU A 487 17.96 24.28 0.31
CA LEU A 487 18.45 24.05 -1.05
C LEU A 487 17.65 24.84 -2.08
N ARG A 488 18.33 25.26 -3.13
CA ARG A 488 17.74 25.92 -4.29
C ARG A 488 17.98 25.08 -5.54
N VAL A 489 16.93 24.83 -6.29
CA VAL A 489 16.98 24.10 -7.56
C VAL A 489 16.78 25.11 -8.68
N VAL A 490 17.76 25.21 -9.58
CA VAL A 490 17.82 26.22 -10.64
C VAL A 490 17.88 25.53 -11.99
N SER A 491 17.04 25.95 -12.92
CA SER A 491 17.05 25.57 -14.34
C SER A 491 16.90 26.84 -15.19
N PRO A 492 17.20 26.84 -16.49
CA PRO A 492 17.06 28.03 -17.32
C PRO A 492 15.65 28.64 -17.22
N GLY A 493 15.57 29.87 -16.73
CA GLY A 493 14.32 30.62 -16.58
C GLY A 493 13.37 30.13 -15.48
N PHE A 494 13.82 29.24 -14.57
CA PHE A 494 12.98 28.73 -13.49
C PHE A 494 13.77 28.26 -12.28
N SER A 495 13.28 28.58 -11.08
CA SER A 495 13.95 28.26 -9.82
C SER A 495 12.97 27.95 -8.69
N VAL A 496 13.36 27.02 -7.82
CA VAL A 496 12.57 26.60 -6.65
C VAL A 496 13.43 26.65 -5.40
N LEU A 497 12.93 27.29 -4.34
CA LEU A 497 13.56 27.31 -3.03
C LEU A 497 12.85 26.35 -2.07
N PHE A 498 13.65 25.50 -1.42
CA PHE A 498 13.22 24.59 -0.36
C PHE A 498 13.90 25.01 0.95
N PRO A 499 13.23 25.82 1.78
CA PRO A 499 13.79 26.34 3.01
C PRO A 499 13.68 25.38 4.20
N GLY A 500 13.05 24.21 4.04
CA GLY A 500 12.66 23.37 5.18
C GLY A 500 11.79 24.17 6.15
N ASP A 501 12.04 24.03 7.45
CA ASP A 501 11.26 24.70 8.49
C ASP A 501 11.99 25.87 9.14
N ILE A 502 12.96 26.49 8.44
CA ILE A 502 13.64 27.68 8.99
C ILE A 502 12.61 28.73 9.45
N GLU A 503 12.77 29.17 10.69
CA GLU A 503 11.95 30.21 11.29
C GLU A 503 12.59 31.59 11.05
N ALA A 504 11.94 32.66 11.49
CA ALA A 504 12.38 34.04 11.28
C ALA A 504 13.87 34.28 11.61
N ALA A 505 14.40 33.65 12.65
CA ALA A 505 15.82 33.73 13.00
C ALA A 505 16.73 33.06 11.96
N GLY A 506 16.34 31.87 11.45
CA GLY A 506 17.03 31.18 10.37
C GLY A 506 16.94 31.94 9.05
N GLU A 507 15.77 32.49 8.72
CA GLU A 507 15.58 33.38 7.57
C GLU A 507 16.53 34.58 7.63
N GLY A 508 16.59 35.28 8.76
CA GLY A 508 17.49 36.42 8.96
C GLY A 508 18.96 36.06 8.77
N LYS A 509 19.41 34.93 9.34
CA LYS A 509 20.79 34.44 9.17
C LYS A 509 21.09 34.07 7.71
N LEU A 510 20.16 33.41 7.03
CA LEU A 510 20.31 33.06 5.61
C LEU A 510 20.44 34.31 4.75
N LEU A 511 19.60 35.32 4.97
CA LEU A 511 19.70 36.61 4.26
C LEU A 511 21.01 37.34 4.56
N GLY A 512 21.41 37.41 5.84
CA GLY A 512 22.66 38.03 6.27
C GLY A 512 23.92 37.32 5.73
N SER A 513 23.78 36.04 5.36
CA SER A 513 24.87 35.28 4.75
C SER A 513 25.21 35.74 3.32
N GLY A 514 24.31 36.46 2.64
CA GLY A 514 24.47 36.88 1.25
C GLY A 514 24.25 35.75 0.23
N ALA A 515 23.58 34.67 0.62
CA ALA A 515 23.15 33.63 -0.31
C ALA A 515 22.06 34.16 -1.25
N ASP A 516 22.10 33.79 -2.53
CA ASP A 516 21.05 34.15 -3.50
C ASP A 516 19.81 33.27 -3.28
N VAL A 517 18.85 33.81 -2.53
CA VAL A 517 17.58 33.12 -2.19
C VAL A 517 16.49 33.34 -3.24
N ARG A 518 16.74 34.11 -4.30
CA ARG A 518 15.75 34.39 -5.34
C ARG A 518 15.24 33.10 -5.98
N ALA A 519 13.93 32.95 -6.02
CA ALA A 519 13.27 31.79 -6.61
C ALA A 519 11.89 32.14 -7.20
N ASP A 520 11.53 31.53 -8.33
CA ASP A 520 10.19 31.67 -8.92
C ASP A 520 9.10 31.00 -8.07
N VAL A 521 9.48 29.89 -7.43
CA VAL A 521 8.59 29.08 -6.59
C VAL A 521 9.20 28.92 -5.20
N LEU A 522 8.44 29.31 -4.18
CA LEU A 522 8.80 29.12 -2.79
C LEU A 522 8.00 27.94 -2.20
N LYS A 523 8.70 26.92 -1.69
CA LYS A 523 8.08 26.05 -0.68
C LYS A 523 8.02 26.83 0.62
N VAL A 524 6.81 27.17 1.07
CA VAL A 524 6.62 27.99 2.28
C VAL A 524 7.23 27.25 3.48
N PRO A 525 8.13 27.91 4.23
CA PRO A 525 8.78 27.28 5.37
C PRO A 525 7.80 26.98 6.50
N HIS A 526 8.04 25.89 7.23
CA HIS A 526 7.32 25.55 8.46
C HIS A 526 5.80 25.51 8.27
N HIS A 527 5.37 24.96 7.12
CA HIS A 527 3.97 24.74 6.75
C HIS A 527 3.09 26.01 6.80
N GLY A 528 3.71 27.20 6.77
CA GLY A 528 3.01 28.48 6.98
C GLY A 528 2.68 28.78 8.44
N SER A 529 3.58 28.44 9.37
CA SER A 529 3.56 28.86 10.77
C SER A 529 3.73 30.39 10.92
N ASP A 530 3.18 30.96 12.00
CA ASP A 530 3.38 32.38 12.34
C ASP A 530 4.87 32.72 12.63
N THR A 531 5.70 31.70 12.90
CA THR A 531 7.14 31.83 13.20
C THR A 531 8.03 31.96 11.96
N SER A 532 7.49 31.75 10.75
CA SER A 532 8.24 31.80 9.49
C SER A 532 7.60 32.74 8.47
N THR A 533 8.19 32.76 7.27
CA THR A 533 7.72 33.51 6.12
C THR A 533 7.67 35.01 6.43
N THR A 534 8.77 35.57 6.93
CA THR A 534 8.84 37.01 7.23
C THR A 534 8.74 37.86 5.96
N ALA A 535 8.33 39.12 6.10
CA ALA A 535 8.23 40.04 4.96
C ALA A 535 9.59 40.27 4.27
N ALA A 536 10.67 40.38 5.06
CA ALA A 536 12.03 40.53 4.54
C ALA A 536 12.46 39.29 3.72
N PHE A 537 12.14 38.09 4.22
CA PHE A 537 12.41 36.85 3.49
C PHE A 537 11.61 36.76 2.18
N LEU A 538 10.31 37.04 2.22
CA LEU A 538 9.48 37.07 1.01
C LEU A 538 9.95 38.09 -0.01
N SER A 539 10.35 39.29 0.42
CA SER A 539 10.90 40.32 -0.45
C SER A 539 12.22 39.89 -1.12
N ALA A 540 13.09 39.20 -0.38
CA ALA A 540 14.36 38.71 -0.91
C ALA A 540 14.19 37.52 -1.86
N VAL A 541 13.27 36.60 -1.56
CA VAL A 541 12.96 35.45 -2.43
C VAL A 541 12.22 35.92 -3.69
N SER A 542 11.32 36.89 -3.55
CA SER A 542 10.46 37.45 -4.60
C SER A 542 9.72 36.39 -5.44
N PRO A 543 9.00 35.43 -4.81
CA PRO A 543 8.39 34.32 -5.53
C PRO A 543 7.16 34.74 -6.32
N ARG A 544 6.97 34.11 -7.49
CA ARG A 544 5.73 34.23 -8.28
C ARG A 544 4.64 33.30 -7.75
N ALA A 545 5.04 32.18 -7.18
CA ALA A 545 4.14 31.24 -6.52
C ALA A 545 4.72 30.65 -5.24
N ALA A 546 3.82 30.29 -4.33
CA ALA A 546 4.15 29.67 -3.06
C ALA A 546 3.34 28.38 -2.90
N ILE A 547 4.00 27.32 -2.43
CA ILE A 547 3.35 26.05 -2.08
C ILE A 547 3.40 25.89 -0.57
N ILE A 548 2.25 25.66 0.05
CA ILE A 548 2.16 25.23 1.44
C ILE A 548 1.84 23.74 1.45
N SER A 549 2.73 22.93 2.00
CA SER A 549 2.39 21.56 2.35
C SER A 549 1.82 21.53 3.75
N ALA A 550 0.61 21.02 3.90
CA ALA A 550 -0.06 20.91 5.19
C ALA A 550 -1.12 19.82 5.12
N GLY A 551 -1.50 19.26 6.27
CA GLY A 551 -2.56 18.28 6.36
C GLY A 551 -3.94 18.93 6.48
N ARG A 552 -4.95 18.35 5.81
CA ARG A 552 -6.34 18.78 5.98
C ARG A 552 -6.77 18.55 7.43
N TRP A 553 -7.13 19.62 8.15
CA TRP A 553 -7.46 19.60 9.58
C TRP A 553 -6.29 19.23 10.49
N ASN A 554 -5.07 19.62 10.13
CA ASN A 554 -3.91 19.42 11.00
C ASN A 554 -4.12 20.09 12.38
N ARG A 555 -3.59 19.44 13.43
CA ARG A 555 -3.73 19.86 14.82
C ARG A 555 -3.06 21.21 15.14
N PHE A 556 -2.14 21.65 14.29
CA PHE A 556 -1.36 22.87 14.48
C PHE A 556 -2.13 24.12 14.01
N GLY A 557 -3.18 23.93 13.20
CA GLY A 557 -3.93 25.02 12.59
C GLY A 557 -3.14 25.73 11.50
N PHE A 558 -2.23 25.03 10.83
CA PHE A 558 -1.48 25.52 9.67
C PHE A 558 -2.31 25.44 8.38
N PRO A 559 -2.06 26.30 7.38
CA PRO A 559 -1.28 27.54 7.51
C PRO A 559 -2.00 28.60 8.35
N ARG A 560 -1.22 29.46 9.01
CA ARG A 560 -1.71 30.55 9.87
C ARG A 560 -2.07 31.80 9.06
N LYS A 561 -2.90 32.67 9.65
CA LYS A 561 -3.37 33.89 8.98
C LYS A 561 -2.25 34.87 8.66
N GLY A 562 -1.22 34.98 9.51
CA GLY A 562 -0.12 35.93 9.33
C GLY A 562 0.67 35.69 8.04
N PRO A 563 1.27 34.51 7.84
CA PRO A 563 1.95 34.15 6.59
C PRO A 563 1.05 34.25 5.35
N LEU A 564 -0.21 33.85 5.44
CA LEU A 564 -1.16 33.97 4.33
C LEU A 564 -1.39 35.43 3.91
N ALA A 565 -1.54 36.33 4.89
CA ALA A 565 -1.67 37.76 4.62
C ALA A 565 -0.40 38.32 3.94
N ARG A 566 0.78 37.98 4.46
CA ARG A 566 2.07 38.42 3.88
C ARG A 566 2.24 37.92 2.43
N LEU A 567 1.89 36.67 2.15
CA LEU A 567 1.93 36.12 0.78
C LEU A 567 0.96 36.86 -0.16
N ALA A 568 -0.24 37.18 0.32
CA ALA A 568 -1.24 37.92 -0.45
C ALA A 568 -0.79 39.37 -0.73
N GLU A 569 -0.21 40.04 0.28
CA GLU A 569 0.35 41.40 0.15
C GLU A 569 1.49 41.47 -0.88
N HIS A 570 2.27 40.40 -1.03
CA HIS A 570 3.33 40.30 -2.04
C HIS A 570 2.82 39.82 -3.41
N GLY A 571 1.50 39.67 -3.60
CA GLY A 571 0.90 39.23 -4.86
C GLY A 571 1.27 37.79 -5.26
N VAL A 572 1.67 36.96 -4.30
CA VAL A 572 2.17 35.61 -4.57
C VAL A 572 1.00 34.66 -4.81
N ARG A 573 1.05 33.88 -5.90
CA ARG A 573 0.02 32.86 -6.15
C ARG A 573 0.20 31.67 -5.20
N LEU A 574 -0.80 31.40 -4.38
CA LEU A 574 -0.76 30.33 -3.39
C LEU A 574 -1.35 29.01 -3.90
N TYR A 575 -0.67 27.91 -3.60
CA TYR A 575 -1.16 26.53 -3.75
C TYR A 575 -1.00 25.79 -2.42
N ARG A 576 -1.91 24.84 -2.13
CA ARG A 576 -1.91 24.09 -0.87
C ARG A 576 -2.16 22.61 -1.08
N THR A 577 -1.32 21.75 -0.50
CA THR A 577 -1.47 20.30 -0.71
C THR A 577 -2.75 19.72 -0.11
N ASP A 578 -3.28 20.31 0.98
CA ASP A 578 -4.52 19.84 1.59
C ASP A 578 -5.78 20.11 0.76
N TRP A 579 -5.70 21.04 -0.19
CA TRP A 579 -6.83 21.44 -1.05
C TRP A 579 -6.62 20.98 -2.50
N ASP A 580 -5.41 21.19 -3.02
CA ASP A 580 -5.05 20.94 -4.41
C ASP A 580 -4.48 19.52 -4.64
N GLY A 581 -4.20 18.78 -3.55
CA GLY A 581 -3.47 17.52 -3.62
C GLY A 581 -2.00 17.75 -3.99
N ALA A 582 -1.40 16.81 -4.74
CA ALA A 582 -0.03 16.99 -5.21
C ALA A 582 0.07 18.15 -6.22
N VAL A 583 0.95 19.11 -5.96
CA VAL A 583 1.16 20.30 -6.81
C VAL A 583 2.42 20.10 -7.64
N THR A 584 2.31 20.20 -8.97
CA THR A 584 3.45 20.06 -9.88
C THR A 584 3.81 21.40 -10.51
N ALA A 585 5.07 21.79 -10.43
CA ALA A 585 5.64 22.89 -11.19
C ALA A 585 6.52 22.33 -12.31
N THR A 586 6.28 22.78 -13.55
CA THR A 586 7.01 22.37 -14.74
C THR A 586 7.48 23.58 -15.52
N VAL A 587 8.65 23.46 -16.14
CA VAL A 587 9.11 24.39 -17.17
C VAL A 587 8.59 23.89 -18.51
N GLU A 588 7.59 24.55 -19.10
CA GLU A 588 7.25 24.30 -20.52
C GLU A 588 8.27 25.01 -21.40
N ALA A 589 8.83 24.30 -22.39
CA ALA A 589 9.67 24.90 -23.42
C ALA A 589 8.79 25.72 -24.38
N HIS A 590 8.34 26.89 -23.95
CA HIS A 590 7.70 27.89 -24.79
C HIS A 590 8.60 29.14 -24.86
N PRO A 591 8.53 29.93 -25.95
CA PRO A 591 9.19 31.25 -26.03
C PRO A 591 8.58 32.30 -25.08
N PHE A 592 7.65 31.89 -24.21
CA PHE A 592 6.95 32.70 -23.21
C PHE A 592 7.30 32.21 -21.80
N PRO A 593 7.17 33.05 -20.76
CA PRO A 593 7.55 32.70 -19.39
C PRO A 593 6.88 31.40 -18.89
N PRO A 594 7.53 30.66 -17.97
CA PRO A 594 7.08 29.34 -17.54
C PRO A 594 5.63 29.38 -17.02
N VAL A 595 4.82 28.42 -17.47
CA VAL A 595 3.43 28.24 -17.07
C VAL A 595 3.37 27.26 -15.90
N LEU A 596 2.94 27.74 -14.73
CA LEU A 596 2.63 26.89 -13.58
C LEU A 596 1.28 26.20 -13.81
N ARG A 597 1.29 24.89 -14.11
CA ARG A 597 0.08 24.06 -14.18
C ARG A 597 -0.09 23.25 -12.90
N GLY A 598 -1.02 23.66 -12.04
CA GLY A 598 -1.51 22.79 -10.97
C GLY A 598 -2.38 21.69 -11.55
N THR A 599 -1.84 20.48 -11.79
CA THR A 599 -2.66 19.30 -12.07
C THR A 599 -2.94 18.54 -10.78
N SER A 600 -4.15 18.67 -10.24
CA SER A 600 -4.59 17.81 -9.13
C SER A 600 -4.86 16.40 -9.68
N HIS A 601 -4.17 15.41 -9.14
CA HIS A 601 -4.43 14.00 -9.44
C HIS A 601 -4.97 13.31 -8.19
N ALA A 602 -6.25 13.53 -7.88
CA ALA A 602 -7.07 12.74 -6.94
C ALA A 602 -8.55 12.79 -7.36
N PRO A 603 -9.39 11.82 -6.96
CA PRO A 603 -10.41 11.20 -7.81
C PRO A 603 -11.56 12.14 -8.18
N LEU A 604 -11.98 12.05 -9.44
CA LEU A 604 -13.25 12.51 -10.03
C LEU A 604 -14.20 13.20 -9.02
N ARG A 605 -14.06 14.53 -8.92
CA ARG A 605 -15.17 15.40 -8.53
C ARG A 605 -15.29 16.49 -9.58
N TRP A 606 -16.44 16.47 -10.26
CA TRP A 606 -16.87 17.48 -11.22
C TRP A 606 -16.81 18.88 -10.60
N ARG A 607 -15.97 19.76 -11.15
CA ARG A 607 -16.34 21.12 -11.60
C ARG A 607 -15.14 21.87 -12.22
N ASP A 608 -15.40 22.33 -13.43
CA ASP A 608 -14.89 23.51 -14.13
C ASP A 608 -13.38 23.68 -14.29
N SER A 609 -12.89 23.18 -15.42
CA SER A 609 -11.68 23.66 -16.08
C SER A 609 -11.84 25.14 -16.47
N LEU A 610 -11.16 26.04 -15.76
CA LEU A 610 -10.96 27.42 -16.20
C LEU A 610 -9.94 27.44 -17.34
N LYS A 611 -10.45 27.55 -18.58
CA LYS A 611 -9.68 28.06 -19.72
C LYS A 611 -9.64 29.58 -19.59
N VAL A 612 -8.44 30.17 -19.55
CA VAL A 612 -8.27 31.61 -19.75
C VAL A 612 -7.93 31.80 -21.22
N GLU A 613 -8.92 32.21 -22.01
CA GLU A 613 -8.69 32.85 -23.30
C GLU A 613 -8.27 34.29 -23.05
N THR A 614 -7.15 34.67 -23.65
CA THR A 614 -6.72 36.07 -23.76
C THR A 614 -7.57 36.76 -24.81
N GLN A 615 -8.38 37.75 -24.44
CA GLN A 615 -8.54 38.96 -25.23
C GLN A 615 -9.15 40.11 -24.44
N SER A 616 -8.61 41.28 -24.76
CA SER A 616 -8.99 42.64 -24.40
C SER A 616 -10.48 42.92 -24.58
N ASP A 617 -11.11 43.52 -23.56
CA ASP A 617 -11.67 44.88 -23.63
C ASP A 617 -12.42 45.22 -22.34
N GLU A 618 -12.42 46.50 -22.01
CA GLU A 618 -13.07 47.11 -20.85
C GLU A 618 -14.54 46.71 -20.69
N LYS A 619 -14.95 46.32 -19.48
CA LYS A 619 -16.12 46.87 -18.77
C LYS A 619 -16.24 46.33 -17.35
N GLU A 620 -16.55 47.24 -16.45
CA GLU A 620 -16.90 47.01 -15.04
C GLU A 620 -17.88 45.85 -14.84
N GLN A 621 -17.62 44.99 -13.84
CA GLN A 621 -18.63 44.44 -12.93
C GLN A 621 -18.02 43.56 -11.82
N GLY A 622 -18.25 43.95 -10.56
CA GLY A 622 -18.63 43.06 -9.45
C GLY A 622 -17.59 42.13 -8.84
N VAL A 623 -17.04 42.53 -7.70
CA VAL A 623 -16.36 41.65 -6.73
C VAL A 623 -17.35 40.58 -6.23
N PRO A 624 -17.03 39.26 -6.26
CA PRO A 624 -17.82 38.27 -5.55
C PRO A 624 -17.47 38.30 -4.06
N ALA A 625 -18.46 38.59 -3.23
CA ALA A 625 -18.38 38.59 -1.79
C ALA A 625 -18.03 37.21 -1.21
N CYS A 626 -17.26 37.25 -0.12
CA CYS A 626 -16.95 36.12 0.75
C CYS A 626 -18.24 35.50 1.33
N PRO A 627 -18.46 34.17 1.29
CA PRO A 627 -19.59 33.58 1.99
C PRO A 627 -19.28 33.50 3.50
N GLU A 628 -19.72 34.52 4.23
CA GLU A 628 -19.93 34.44 5.67
C GLU A 628 -21.10 33.48 6.00
N LYS A 629 -20.95 32.79 7.14
CA LYS A 629 -21.96 32.02 7.91
C LYS A 629 -22.34 30.64 7.36
N ALA A 630 -21.53 29.64 7.70
CA ALA A 630 -22.05 28.35 8.15
C ALA A 630 -21.82 28.25 9.66
N ALA A 631 -22.90 28.21 10.42
CA ALA A 631 -22.90 28.13 11.88
C ALA A 631 -22.17 26.87 12.37
N TRP A 632 -21.21 27.07 13.26
CA TRP A 632 -20.49 26.02 13.96
C TRP A 632 -21.43 25.36 14.97
N VAL A 633 -21.90 24.14 14.70
CA VAL A 633 -22.42 23.26 15.74
C VAL A 633 -21.23 22.76 16.55
N ARG A 634 -21.03 23.34 17.73
CA ARG A 634 -20.12 22.80 18.76
C ARG A 634 -20.60 21.40 19.16
N PRO A 635 -19.74 20.38 19.22
CA PRO A 635 -20.06 19.20 20.01
C PRO A 635 -20.05 19.59 21.49
N PRO A 636 -21.03 19.18 22.31
CA PRO A 636 -21.01 19.45 23.73
C PRO A 636 -19.91 18.62 24.38
N GLY A 637 -18.85 19.31 24.84
CA GLY A 637 -18.04 18.78 25.92
C GLY A 637 -18.78 18.96 27.24
N LYS A 638 -18.90 17.88 28.03
CA LYS A 638 -18.41 17.80 29.42
C LYS A 638 -18.76 16.44 30.05
N LEU A 639 -17.69 15.78 30.52
CA LEU A 639 -17.53 15.13 31.83
C LEU A 639 -18.60 14.13 32.30
N ARG A 640 -18.24 12.83 32.32
CA ARG A 640 -17.81 12.11 33.52
C ARG A 640 -16.92 10.94 33.16
#